data_AF-A0A7Y5F0M6-F1
#
_entry.id   AF-A0A7Y5F0M6-F1
#
_cell.length_a   1.000
_cell.length_b   1.000
_cell.length_c   1.000
_cell.angle_alpha   90.00
_cell.angle_beta   90.00
_cell.angle_gamma   90.00
#
_symmetry.space_group_name_H-M   'P 1'
#
loop_
_entity.id
_entity.type
_entity.pdbx_description
1 polymer ?
#
loop_
_entity_poly.entity_id
_entity_poly.type
_entity_poly.pdbx_seq_one_letter_code
_entity_poly.pdbx_strand_id
1 'polypeptide(L)'
;MRLAGQAKLGYYPTPDLSLSLILTWLATPQPGFRRALDPCCGRGEALAALAAHGHPLETYGIELSDTRAADASETLTHVLNTGYENAVLTDETYSLCLLNPPYDGQEMTGGGMRLEETFLLPTTPLLVPGGVLVYIIPHARINERIARHLAGWYKDMRCFRLTDDDYPVFKQVVIFGVRRAMYKTPTQEEYTSILAWAEGHLPELHAGQGEYALPLSPLKGRQGKPFRFQYHAVSDEAMVREAHLAAASLETNSKDWRDLRPKGEPPALHPVITPKKGHIASQLSGGLLGTNLVQHHGASLLLKGGQRKYSVVVNGGDEEDSQIVIEDKGRKRTMRRVDVEERFETILTTLDETGALRTTVSPQEIAELLKTHVEQLAAVVMARNVPQYEMNPEKWEWEALDLLSRERKLPGRDETGLTDFQRHLTIANGRLLLKARAGILMAEMGSGKTSVAIAIAEYLQTALGQRHASSKRSPYPVLVAGPGIVTGEENWPKEIPDVTPGAEGRVITVGVKPLPKPEKIGRWLESLGLQLDEDAFEGLTTGSCLGKIMLTAKDQGIPLTHPIWRALEGALKRAEKDTPPKRKNAKQPSLLDGRAGGFAWLGLDIPRDANHGRETAGKYSLAQFVDEYQRGLLPEKSFAILSYETAKLGPGRVNAMRTKRVKVWHMDEEGERQAHLAQVCTCPGCGAIVADGYDPESGAPLPGKFVTPVKADNWIAMRRRFCQAPTPRWVWDEETGKKVWMTHDAEGQPYVCGTPLFENTSLRREAAA
;
A
#
# COMPACT_ATOMS: atom_id res chain seq x y z
N MET A 1 -18.67 -23.94 -25.36
CA MET A 1 -18.76 -25.32 -24.79
C MET A 1 -20.15 -25.60 -24.18
N ARG A 2 -20.64 -26.85 -24.01
CA ARG A 2 -21.84 -27.15 -23.15
C ARG A 2 -21.43 -27.09 -21.66
N LEU A 3 -22.27 -26.54 -20.79
CA LEU A 3 -22.02 -26.28 -19.35
C LEU A 3 -21.37 -27.45 -18.56
N ALA A 4 -21.67 -28.71 -18.91
CA ALA A 4 -21.13 -29.89 -18.24
C ALA A 4 -19.63 -30.14 -18.48
N GLY A 5 -19.04 -29.65 -19.58
CA GLY A 5 -17.61 -29.80 -19.86
C GLY A 5 -16.74 -28.76 -19.13
N GLN A 6 -17.30 -27.57 -18.85
CA GLN A 6 -16.60 -26.49 -18.15
C GLN A 6 -16.36 -26.87 -16.69
N ALA A 7 -17.33 -27.57 -16.07
CA ALA A 7 -17.21 -28.13 -14.72
C ALA A 7 -16.15 -29.24 -14.60
N LYS A 8 -15.75 -29.89 -15.71
CA LYS A 8 -14.73 -30.94 -15.73
C LYS A 8 -13.35 -30.44 -16.16
N LEU A 9 -13.21 -29.18 -16.58
CA LEU A 9 -12.00 -28.64 -17.21
C LEU A 9 -11.52 -29.49 -18.41
N GLY A 10 -12.47 -30.09 -19.16
CA GLY A 10 -12.13 -30.97 -20.29
C GLY A 10 -11.52 -32.33 -19.91
N TYR A 11 -11.55 -32.72 -18.62
CA TYR A 11 -11.04 -34.01 -18.12
C TYR A 11 -11.92 -35.19 -18.54
N TYR A 12 -11.31 -36.17 -19.21
CA TYR A 12 -11.91 -37.45 -19.55
C TYR A 12 -10.90 -38.58 -19.27
N PRO A 13 -11.15 -39.44 -18.26
CA PRO A 13 -10.23 -40.52 -17.94
C PRO A 13 -10.12 -41.51 -19.12
N THR A 14 -8.94 -42.08 -19.31
CA THR A 14 -8.77 -43.20 -20.23
C THR A 14 -9.52 -44.42 -19.66
N PRO A 15 -10.44 -45.05 -20.39
CA PRO A 15 -11.17 -46.21 -19.89
C PRO A 15 -10.25 -47.37 -19.50
N ASP A 16 -10.55 -48.07 -18.41
CA ASP A 16 -9.68 -49.10 -17.82
C ASP A 16 -9.32 -50.23 -18.79
N LEU A 17 -10.31 -50.74 -19.55
CA LEU A 17 -10.08 -51.81 -20.53
C LEU A 17 -9.14 -51.32 -21.65
N SER A 18 -9.44 -50.17 -22.25
CA SER A 18 -8.60 -49.56 -23.28
C SER A 18 -7.19 -49.28 -22.77
N LEU A 19 -7.04 -48.77 -21.54
CA LEU A 19 -5.74 -48.57 -20.91
C LEU A 19 -4.98 -49.89 -20.74
N SER A 20 -5.63 -50.94 -20.25
CA SER A 20 -5.00 -52.26 -20.08
C SER A 20 -4.45 -52.83 -21.40
N LEU A 21 -5.17 -52.62 -22.52
CA LEU A 21 -4.72 -53.01 -23.85
C LEU A 21 -3.55 -52.14 -24.32
N ILE A 22 -3.61 -50.81 -24.15
CA ILE A 22 -2.52 -49.89 -24.50
C ILE A 22 -1.20 -50.33 -23.86
N LEU A 23 -1.24 -50.73 -22.59
CA LEU A 23 -0.05 -51.14 -21.85
C LEU A 23 0.64 -52.38 -22.46
N THR A 24 -0.11 -53.31 -23.04
CA THR A 24 0.45 -54.52 -23.69
C THR A 24 1.30 -54.24 -24.94
N TRP A 25 1.17 -53.06 -25.54
CA TRP A 25 1.98 -52.63 -26.69
C TRP A 25 3.37 -52.11 -26.29
N LEU A 26 3.59 -51.86 -25.00
CA LEU A 26 4.84 -51.29 -24.49
C LEU A 26 5.74 -52.39 -23.92
N ALA A 27 7.04 -52.29 -24.15
CA ALA A 27 8.04 -53.21 -23.61
C ALA A 27 9.20 -52.49 -22.96
N THR A 28 9.78 -53.09 -21.92
CA THR A 28 11.06 -52.67 -21.33
C THR A 28 12.10 -53.79 -21.50
N PRO A 29 12.67 -53.95 -22.71
CA PRO A 29 13.49 -55.12 -23.04
C PRO A 29 14.83 -55.19 -22.28
N GLN A 30 15.26 -54.07 -21.67
CA GLN A 30 16.51 -53.98 -20.92
C GLN A 30 16.27 -53.36 -19.54
N PRO A 31 16.93 -53.85 -18.48
CA PRO A 31 16.86 -53.22 -17.16
C PRO A 31 17.49 -51.84 -17.18
N GLY A 32 16.93 -50.91 -16.39
CA GLY A 32 17.48 -49.57 -16.23
C GLY A 32 16.42 -48.50 -16.08
N PHE A 33 16.90 -47.31 -15.75
CA PHE A 33 16.08 -46.16 -15.37
C PHE A 33 15.34 -45.55 -16.57
N ARG A 34 14.06 -45.23 -16.37
CA ARG A 34 13.15 -44.67 -17.37
C ARG A 34 12.21 -43.66 -16.72
N ARG A 35 11.85 -42.61 -17.44
CA ARG A 35 10.86 -41.61 -17.04
C ARG A 35 9.67 -41.65 -17.98
N ALA A 36 8.47 -41.64 -17.41
CA ALA A 36 7.23 -41.48 -18.14
C ALA A 36 6.59 -40.14 -17.79
N LEU A 37 6.20 -39.38 -18.81
CA LEU A 37 5.52 -38.09 -18.67
C LEU A 37 4.06 -38.22 -19.06
N ASP A 38 3.17 -37.67 -18.23
CA ASP A 38 1.83 -37.29 -18.63
C ASP A 38 1.63 -35.78 -18.34
N PRO A 39 1.59 -34.92 -19.36
CA PRO A 39 1.47 -33.47 -19.18
C PRO A 39 0.05 -33.01 -18.79
N CYS A 40 -0.90 -33.93 -18.67
CA CYS A 40 -2.31 -33.70 -18.37
C CYS A 40 -2.87 -34.90 -17.60
N CYS A 41 -2.23 -35.24 -16.48
CA CYS A 41 -2.34 -36.56 -15.87
C CYS A 41 -3.67 -36.87 -15.17
N GLY A 42 -4.54 -35.88 -14.96
CA GLY A 42 -5.77 -36.09 -14.21
C GLY A 42 -5.46 -36.58 -12.80
N ARG A 43 -6.10 -37.69 -12.42
CA ARG A 43 -5.84 -38.38 -11.14
C ARG A 43 -4.59 -39.27 -11.13
N GLY A 44 -3.83 -39.32 -12.22
CA GLY A 44 -2.61 -40.13 -12.33
C GLY A 44 -2.83 -41.63 -12.60
N GLU A 45 -4.08 -42.10 -12.63
CA GLU A 45 -4.44 -43.52 -12.77
C GLU A 45 -3.74 -44.21 -13.96
N ALA A 46 -3.70 -43.56 -15.12
CA ALA A 46 -3.14 -44.16 -16.33
C ALA A 46 -1.61 -44.34 -16.27
N LEU A 47 -0.91 -43.34 -15.75
CA LEU A 47 0.55 -43.38 -15.58
C LEU A 47 0.97 -44.28 -14.41
N ALA A 48 0.13 -44.37 -13.37
CA ALA A 48 0.30 -45.31 -12.27
C ALA A 48 0.12 -46.77 -12.71
N ALA A 49 -0.91 -47.06 -13.52
CA ALA A 49 -1.14 -48.37 -14.11
C ALA A 49 0.05 -48.82 -14.98
N LEU A 50 0.62 -47.89 -15.76
CA LEU A 50 1.84 -48.14 -16.53
C LEU A 50 3.04 -48.52 -15.64
N ALA A 51 3.27 -47.81 -14.54
CA ALA A 51 4.34 -48.13 -13.60
C ALA A 51 4.11 -49.50 -12.91
N ALA A 52 2.86 -49.84 -12.63
CA ALA A 52 2.48 -51.12 -12.02
C ALA A 52 2.57 -52.31 -13.01
N HIS A 53 2.45 -52.09 -14.31
CA HIS A 53 2.43 -53.13 -15.36
C HIS A 53 3.79 -53.80 -15.66
N GLY A 54 4.72 -53.79 -14.68
CA GLY A 54 6.00 -54.51 -14.77
C GLY A 54 7.18 -53.69 -15.27
N HIS A 55 7.07 -52.36 -15.29
CA HIS A 55 8.11 -51.46 -15.78
C HIS A 55 8.62 -50.54 -14.66
N PRO A 56 9.91 -50.58 -14.26
CA PRO A 56 10.46 -49.61 -13.32
C PRO A 56 10.53 -48.24 -14.00
N LEU A 57 9.49 -47.44 -13.80
CA LEU A 57 9.31 -46.11 -14.36
C LEU A 57 9.18 -45.11 -13.23
N GLU A 58 9.91 -44.01 -13.36
CA GLU A 58 9.65 -42.83 -12.56
C GLU A 58 8.57 -42.02 -13.28
N THR A 59 7.46 -41.75 -12.59
CA THR A 59 6.27 -41.15 -13.19
C THR A 59 6.20 -39.66 -12.90
N TYR A 60 5.95 -38.88 -13.93
CA TYR A 60 5.92 -37.41 -13.91
C TYR A 60 4.59 -36.92 -14.47
N GLY A 61 3.73 -36.41 -13.59
CA GLY A 61 2.40 -35.90 -13.93
C GLY A 61 2.30 -34.38 -13.81
N ILE A 62 1.58 -33.74 -14.73
CA ILE A 62 1.19 -32.33 -14.60
C ILE A 62 -0.34 -32.27 -14.65
N GLU A 63 -0.94 -31.63 -13.64
CA GLU A 63 -2.39 -31.47 -13.54
C GLU A 63 -2.72 -30.05 -13.08
N LEU A 64 -3.71 -29.44 -13.73
CA LEU A 64 -4.14 -28.06 -13.45
C LEU A 64 -5.10 -27.99 -12.23
N SER A 65 -5.90 -29.03 -11.99
CA SER A 65 -6.88 -29.05 -10.90
C SER A 65 -6.25 -29.46 -9.57
N ASP A 66 -6.42 -28.64 -8.54
CA ASP A 66 -5.86 -28.92 -7.20
C ASP A 66 -6.31 -30.26 -6.62
N THR A 67 -7.58 -30.62 -6.80
CA THR A 67 -8.14 -31.86 -6.27
C THR A 67 -7.56 -33.08 -6.98
N ARG A 68 -7.50 -33.07 -8.32
CA ARG A 68 -6.92 -34.18 -9.08
C ARG A 68 -5.41 -34.26 -8.94
N ALA A 69 -4.72 -33.13 -8.83
CA ALA A 69 -3.29 -33.10 -8.57
C ALA A 69 -2.95 -33.68 -7.19
N ALA A 70 -3.81 -33.46 -6.19
CA ALA A 70 -3.69 -34.12 -4.89
C ALA A 70 -3.89 -35.64 -5.02
N ASP A 71 -4.96 -36.10 -5.68
CA ASP A 71 -5.20 -37.53 -5.96
C ASP A 71 -3.99 -38.17 -6.70
N ALA A 72 -3.45 -37.49 -7.72
CA ALA A 72 -2.31 -37.96 -8.48
C ALA A 72 -1.01 -38.02 -7.65
N SER A 73 -0.83 -37.11 -6.69
CA SER A 73 0.35 -37.07 -5.82
C SER A 73 0.41 -38.24 -4.85
N GLU A 74 -0.71 -38.92 -4.60
CA GLU A 74 -0.74 -40.13 -3.78
C GLU A 74 -0.25 -41.38 -4.55
N THR A 75 -0.25 -41.34 -5.89
CA THR A 75 0.01 -42.52 -6.74
C THR A 75 1.22 -42.38 -7.68
N LEU A 76 1.59 -41.15 -8.07
CA LEU A 76 2.72 -40.88 -8.96
C LEU A 76 3.99 -40.48 -8.18
N THR A 77 5.16 -40.65 -8.81
CA THR A 77 6.44 -40.28 -8.18
C THR A 77 6.59 -38.77 -8.05
N HIS A 78 6.25 -38.01 -9.10
CA HIS A 78 6.34 -36.56 -9.14
C HIS A 78 5.10 -35.97 -9.79
N VAL A 79 4.52 -34.95 -9.15
CA VAL A 79 3.38 -34.21 -9.68
C VAL A 79 3.63 -32.70 -9.59
N LEU A 80 3.36 -31.97 -10.67
CA LEU A 80 3.24 -30.51 -10.63
C LEU A 80 1.76 -30.13 -10.72
N ASN A 81 1.27 -29.43 -9.69
CA ASN A 81 -0.04 -28.80 -9.69
C ASN A 81 0.05 -27.43 -10.39
N THR A 82 -0.06 -27.41 -11.71
CA THR A 82 0.02 -26.21 -12.54
C THR A 82 -0.49 -26.48 -13.96
N GLY A 83 -0.77 -25.43 -14.73
CA GLY A 83 -0.96 -25.56 -16.18
C GLY A 83 0.34 -25.96 -16.88
N TYR A 84 0.28 -26.90 -17.83
CA TYR A 84 1.44 -27.42 -18.56
C TYR A 84 2.32 -26.31 -19.18
N GLU A 85 1.71 -25.21 -19.63
CA GLU A 85 2.40 -24.05 -20.17
C GLU A 85 3.34 -23.34 -19.19
N ASN A 86 3.16 -23.56 -17.89
CA ASN A 86 4.00 -22.99 -16.82
C ASN A 86 5.10 -23.96 -16.35
N ALA A 87 5.10 -25.19 -16.84
CA ALA A 87 6.08 -26.20 -16.49
C ALA A 87 7.40 -25.99 -17.24
N VAL A 88 8.50 -26.21 -16.51
CA VAL A 88 9.88 -26.19 -16.99
C VAL A 88 10.40 -27.60 -17.01
N LEU A 89 10.33 -28.19 -18.19
CA LEU A 89 10.76 -29.56 -18.46
C LEU A 89 12.04 -29.54 -19.28
N THR A 90 12.88 -30.57 -19.12
CA THR A 90 14.14 -30.68 -19.86
C THR A 90 13.98 -31.58 -21.08
N ASP A 91 14.31 -31.05 -22.26
CA ASP A 91 14.33 -31.79 -23.51
C ASP A 91 15.15 -33.08 -23.45
N GLU A 92 14.69 -34.10 -24.18
CA GLU A 92 15.32 -35.42 -24.33
C GLU A 92 15.60 -36.12 -22.99
N THR A 93 14.61 -36.19 -22.11
CA THR A 93 14.75 -36.84 -20.78
C THR A 93 13.73 -37.92 -20.48
N TYR A 94 12.62 -37.98 -21.23
CA TYR A 94 11.54 -38.94 -21.04
C TYR A 94 11.59 -40.06 -22.06
N SER A 95 11.37 -41.29 -21.61
CA SER A 95 11.30 -42.49 -22.46
C SER A 95 9.91 -42.69 -23.06
N LEU A 96 8.87 -42.20 -22.37
CA LEU A 96 7.48 -42.30 -22.77
C LEU A 96 6.75 -40.98 -22.49
N CYS A 97 5.87 -40.59 -23.40
CA CYS A 97 4.86 -39.56 -23.20
C CYS A 97 3.49 -40.20 -23.40
N LEU A 98 2.72 -40.33 -22.32
CA LEU A 98 1.32 -40.70 -22.37
C LEU A 98 0.53 -39.40 -22.47
N LEU A 99 -0.11 -39.17 -23.61
CA LEU A 99 -0.69 -37.89 -23.96
C LEU A 99 -2.19 -38.05 -24.21
N ASN A 100 -3.00 -37.76 -23.21
CA ASN A 100 -4.46 -37.71 -23.30
C ASN A 100 -4.95 -36.29 -22.97
N PRO A 101 -4.72 -35.31 -23.88
CA PRO A 101 -4.97 -33.90 -23.57
C PRO A 101 -6.45 -33.63 -23.35
N PRO A 102 -6.80 -32.60 -22.55
CA PRO A 102 -8.20 -32.23 -22.33
C PRO A 102 -8.88 -31.84 -23.64
N TYR A 103 -10.16 -32.18 -23.77
CA TYR A 103 -10.95 -31.88 -24.96
C TYR A 103 -11.72 -30.57 -24.78
N ASP A 104 -11.42 -29.55 -25.58
CA ASP A 104 -12.29 -28.38 -25.65
C ASP A 104 -12.38 -27.70 -27.03
N GLY A 105 -13.59 -27.24 -27.35
CA GLY A 105 -13.91 -26.48 -28.56
C GLY A 105 -13.66 -24.98 -28.36
N GLN A 106 -12.62 -24.48 -29.02
CA GLN A 106 -12.41 -23.11 -29.50
C GLN A 106 -12.48 -21.88 -28.55
N GLU A 107 -13.00 -21.92 -27.32
CA GLU A 107 -13.36 -20.67 -26.63
C GLU A 107 -12.44 -20.20 -25.47
N MET A 108 -11.50 -21.00 -24.94
CA MET A 108 -10.68 -20.55 -23.80
C MET A 108 -9.39 -19.78 -24.14
N THR A 109 -8.92 -19.83 -25.39
CA THR A 109 -7.72 -19.09 -25.81
C THR A 109 -8.07 -18.21 -26.99
N GLY A 110 -8.28 -16.91 -26.77
CA GLY A 110 -8.64 -15.92 -27.78
C GLY A 110 -7.59 -15.68 -28.87
N GLY A 111 -7.30 -16.71 -29.67
CA GLY A 111 -6.24 -16.72 -30.69
C GLY A 111 -5.94 -18.10 -31.27
N GLY A 112 -6.90 -18.73 -31.95
CA GLY A 112 -6.64 -19.54 -33.16
C GLY A 112 -5.89 -20.90 -33.10
N MET A 113 -5.36 -21.39 -31.97
CA MET A 113 -4.75 -22.74 -31.90
C MET A 113 -5.51 -23.69 -30.97
N ARG A 114 -5.72 -24.93 -31.43
CA ARG A 114 -6.51 -25.96 -30.73
C ARG A 114 -5.66 -26.73 -29.72
N LEU A 115 -6.24 -27.14 -28.60
CA LEU A 115 -5.53 -27.67 -27.41
C LEU A 115 -4.70 -28.94 -27.71
N GLU A 116 -5.17 -29.83 -28.57
CA GLU A 116 -4.48 -31.08 -28.89
C GLU A 116 -3.08 -30.82 -29.50
N GLU A 117 -2.98 -29.79 -30.35
CA GLU A 117 -1.71 -29.35 -30.93
C GLU A 117 -0.80 -28.67 -29.90
N THR A 118 -1.40 -27.93 -28.95
CA THR A 118 -0.65 -27.21 -27.91
C THR A 118 0.04 -28.14 -26.91
N PHE A 119 -0.42 -29.39 -26.81
CA PHE A 119 0.24 -30.43 -26.01
C PHE A 119 1.19 -31.30 -26.85
N LEU A 120 0.82 -31.73 -28.05
CA LEU A 120 1.66 -32.61 -28.88
C LEU A 120 2.98 -31.97 -29.31
N LEU A 121 2.94 -30.72 -29.80
CA LEU A 121 4.13 -30.06 -30.35
C LEU A 121 5.21 -29.84 -29.26
N PRO A 122 4.89 -29.25 -28.08
CA PRO A 122 5.91 -28.97 -27.07
C PRO A 122 6.35 -30.20 -26.26
N THR A 123 5.58 -31.28 -26.21
CA THR A 123 5.99 -32.54 -25.54
C THR A 123 6.95 -33.38 -26.38
N THR A 124 6.86 -33.26 -27.71
CA THR A 124 7.74 -33.96 -28.66
C THR A 124 9.25 -33.78 -28.41
N PRO A 125 9.79 -32.58 -28.12
CA PRO A 125 11.21 -32.42 -27.77
C PRO A 125 11.60 -32.99 -26.39
N LEU A 126 10.64 -33.28 -25.50
CA LEU A 126 10.91 -33.85 -24.17
C LEU A 126 11.25 -35.34 -24.24
N LEU A 127 10.73 -36.03 -25.26
CA LEU A 127 11.06 -37.42 -25.53
C LEU A 127 12.50 -37.57 -26.01
N VAL A 128 13.20 -38.57 -25.46
CA VAL A 128 14.49 -39.01 -25.99
C VAL A 128 14.35 -39.52 -27.42
N PRO A 129 15.40 -39.44 -28.26
CA PRO A 129 15.43 -40.21 -29.51
C PRO A 129 15.14 -41.69 -29.26
N GLY A 130 14.16 -42.26 -29.98
CA GLY A 130 13.64 -43.61 -29.75
C GLY A 130 12.56 -43.72 -28.68
N GLY A 131 12.23 -42.64 -27.97
CA GLY A 131 11.14 -42.59 -26.99
C GLY A 131 9.78 -42.80 -27.65
N VAL A 132 8.81 -43.25 -26.87
CA VAL A 132 7.48 -43.62 -27.38
C VAL A 132 6.46 -42.54 -27.04
N LEU A 133 5.63 -42.18 -28.02
CA LEU A 133 4.42 -41.39 -27.83
C LEU A 133 3.23 -42.34 -27.83
N VAL A 134 2.36 -42.22 -26.84
CA VAL A 134 1.02 -42.80 -26.81
C VAL A 134 0.03 -41.64 -26.75
N TYR A 135 -0.65 -41.36 -27.86
CA TYR A 135 -1.45 -40.16 -28.02
C TYR A 135 -2.93 -40.50 -28.20
N ILE A 136 -3.74 -40.13 -27.21
CA ILE A 136 -5.17 -40.44 -27.14
C ILE A 136 -5.96 -39.17 -27.44
N ILE A 137 -6.66 -39.15 -28.57
CA ILE A 137 -7.45 -37.98 -29.01
C ILE A 137 -8.77 -38.43 -29.63
N PRO A 138 -9.78 -37.54 -29.72
CA PRO A 138 -10.98 -37.82 -30.50
C PRO A 138 -10.60 -37.98 -31.97
N HIS A 139 -11.16 -38.98 -32.65
CA HIS A 139 -10.85 -39.34 -34.03
C HIS A 139 -10.97 -38.15 -34.99
N ALA A 140 -12.01 -37.33 -34.82
CA ALA A 140 -12.25 -36.12 -35.62
C ALA A 140 -11.21 -34.99 -35.40
N ARG A 141 -10.24 -35.16 -34.50
CA ARG A 141 -9.18 -34.17 -34.25
C ARG A 141 -7.92 -34.40 -35.07
N ILE A 142 -7.77 -35.56 -35.73
CA ILE A 142 -6.69 -35.76 -36.70
C ILE A 142 -6.86 -34.74 -37.82
N ASN A 143 -5.88 -33.87 -37.99
CA ASN A 143 -5.88 -32.80 -38.98
C ASN A 143 -4.52 -32.70 -39.69
N GLU A 144 -4.41 -31.84 -40.69
CA GLU A 144 -3.18 -31.67 -41.47
C GLU A 144 -1.94 -31.33 -40.62
N ARG A 145 -2.11 -30.51 -39.57
CA ARG A 145 -0.99 -30.07 -38.73
C ARG A 145 -0.49 -31.19 -37.83
N ILE A 146 -1.40 -31.93 -37.20
CA ILE A 146 -1.06 -33.14 -36.43
C ILE A 146 -0.42 -34.18 -37.35
N ALA A 147 -1.00 -34.45 -38.51
CA ALA A 147 -0.48 -35.42 -39.47
C ALA A 147 0.95 -35.07 -39.93
N ARG A 148 1.20 -33.81 -40.28
CA ARG A 148 2.52 -33.33 -40.71
C ARG A 148 3.55 -33.40 -39.58
N HIS A 149 3.16 -33.04 -38.35
CA HIS A 149 4.04 -33.12 -37.18
C HIS A 149 4.40 -34.57 -36.84
N LEU A 150 3.40 -35.46 -36.82
CA LEU A 150 3.60 -36.89 -36.57
C LEU A 150 4.51 -37.52 -37.63
N ALA A 151 4.24 -37.30 -38.92
CA ALA A 151 5.05 -37.81 -40.02
C ALA A 151 6.53 -37.37 -39.92
N GLY A 152 6.77 -36.14 -39.47
CA GLY A 152 8.11 -35.55 -39.49
C GLY A 152 8.97 -35.92 -38.28
N TRP A 153 8.35 -36.11 -37.11
CA TRP A 153 9.05 -36.37 -35.86
C TRP A 153 8.93 -37.80 -35.34
N TYR A 154 8.01 -38.59 -35.85
CA TYR A 154 7.77 -39.97 -35.41
C TYR A 154 7.90 -40.96 -36.58
N LYS A 155 8.20 -42.21 -36.23
CA LYS A 155 8.25 -43.38 -37.12
C LYS A 155 7.51 -44.55 -36.45
N ASP A 156 7.35 -45.65 -37.20
CA ASP A 156 6.73 -46.88 -36.70
C ASP A 156 5.33 -46.62 -36.11
N MET A 157 4.56 -45.74 -36.77
CA MET A 157 3.28 -45.27 -36.23
C MET A 157 2.16 -46.25 -36.49
N ARG A 158 1.26 -46.38 -35.51
CA ARG A 158 0.02 -47.15 -35.61
C ARG A 158 -1.11 -46.35 -35.00
N CYS A 159 -2.31 -46.48 -35.56
CA CYS A 159 -3.51 -45.80 -35.08
C CYS A 159 -4.62 -46.84 -34.92
N PHE A 160 -5.22 -46.90 -33.74
CA PHE A 160 -6.34 -47.77 -33.41
C PHE A 160 -7.49 -46.94 -32.88
N ARG A 161 -8.72 -47.30 -33.22
CA ARG A 161 -9.88 -46.83 -32.46
C ARG A 161 -9.93 -47.58 -31.12
N LEU A 162 -10.45 -46.94 -30.07
CA LEU A 162 -10.71 -47.64 -28.82
C LEU A 162 -11.73 -48.78 -29.02
N THR A 163 -11.92 -49.60 -27.99
CA THR A 163 -12.79 -50.79 -28.01
C THR A 163 -14.23 -50.43 -28.41
N ASP A 164 -14.98 -51.39 -28.95
CA ASP A 164 -16.38 -51.19 -29.37
C ASP A 164 -17.28 -50.64 -28.25
N ASP A 165 -16.98 -50.95 -26.99
CA ASP A 165 -17.71 -50.44 -25.82
C ASP A 165 -17.35 -48.98 -25.48
N ASP A 166 -16.09 -48.59 -25.65
CA ASP A 166 -15.58 -47.25 -25.28
C ASP A 166 -15.70 -46.23 -26.43
N TYR A 167 -15.58 -46.69 -27.68
CA TYR A 167 -15.53 -45.86 -28.87
C TYR A 167 -16.81 -45.03 -29.13
N PRO A 168 -18.04 -45.53 -28.90
CA PRO A 168 -19.26 -44.74 -29.12
C PRO A 168 -19.35 -43.48 -28.24
N VAL A 169 -18.65 -43.43 -27.10
CA VAL A 169 -18.76 -42.35 -26.12
C VAL A 169 -18.06 -41.08 -26.60
N PHE A 170 -16.76 -41.18 -26.88
CA PHE A 170 -15.92 -40.02 -27.27
C PHE A 170 -15.27 -40.17 -28.64
N LYS A 171 -15.48 -41.30 -29.32
CA LYS A 171 -14.86 -41.66 -30.61
C LYS A 171 -13.34 -41.48 -30.57
N GLN A 172 -12.71 -41.93 -29.49
CA GLN A 172 -11.27 -41.77 -29.28
C GLN A 172 -10.47 -42.77 -30.11
N VAL A 173 -9.28 -42.33 -30.50
CA VAL A 173 -8.25 -43.16 -31.12
C VAL A 173 -6.99 -43.06 -30.29
N VAL A 174 -6.19 -44.12 -30.29
CA VAL A 174 -4.83 -44.13 -29.75
C VAL A 174 -3.85 -44.21 -30.91
N ILE A 175 -2.89 -43.29 -30.91
CA ILE A 175 -1.79 -43.24 -31.87
C ILE A 175 -0.51 -43.57 -31.14
N PHE A 176 0.19 -44.60 -31.59
CA PHE A 176 1.53 -44.94 -31.15
C PHE A 176 2.55 -44.37 -32.13
N GLY A 177 3.72 -43.94 -31.64
CA GLY A 177 4.82 -43.52 -32.50
C GLY A 177 6.17 -43.50 -31.78
N VAL A 178 7.24 -43.80 -32.52
CA VAL A 178 8.62 -43.76 -32.01
C VAL A 178 9.29 -42.47 -32.44
N ARG A 179 9.82 -41.72 -31.47
CA ARG A 179 10.46 -40.42 -31.66
C ARG A 179 11.74 -40.55 -32.50
N ARG A 180 11.83 -39.81 -33.61
CA ARG A 180 13.05 -39.71 -34.44
C ARG A 180 14.12 -38.84 -33.77
N ALA A 181 15.39 -39.15 -33.99
CA ALA A 181 16.50 -38.32 -33.47
C ALA A 181 16.52 -36.90 -34.06
N MET A 182 16.14 -36.75 -35.33
CA MET A 182 16.06 -35.46 -36.02
C MET A 182 14.75 -35.35 -36.79
N TYR A 183 14.32 -34.12 -37.05
CA TYR A 183 13.15 -33.85 -37.87
C TYR A 183 13.45 -34.29 -39.31
N LYS A 184 12.53 -35.02 -39.91
CA LYS A 184 12.54 -35.36 -41.33
C LYS A 184 11.39 -34.60 -41.97
N THR A 185 11.64 -33.87 -43.07
CA THR A 185 10.55 -33.35 -43.88
C THR A 185 9.72 -34.53 -44.41
N PRO A 186 8.42 -34.65 -44.07
CA PRO A 186 7.58 -35.75 -44.52
C PRO A 186 7.50 -35.83 -46.04
N THR A 187 7.49 -37.05 -46.60
CA THR A 187 7.04 -37.22 -47.98
C THR A 187 5.53 -36.97 -48.07
N GLN A 188 5.05 -36.64 -49.27
CA GLN A 188 3.62 -36.45 -49.49
C GLN A 188 2.84 -37.73 -49.14
N GLU A 189 3.39 -38.91 -49.44
CA GLU A 189 2.81 -40.21 -49.12
C GLU A 189 2.73 -40.48 -47.61
N GLU A 190 3.81 -40.24 -46.85
CA GLU A 190 3.82 -40.38 -45.39
C GLU A 190 2.77 -39.47 -44.74
N TYR A 191 2.72 -38.20 -45.17
CA TYR A 191 1.72 -37.25 -44.72
C TYR A 191 0.28 -37.70 -45.04
N THR A 192 0.02 -38.07 -46.29
CA THR A 192 -1.32 -38.48 -46.75
C THR A 192 -1.78 -39.76 -46.05
N SER A 193 -0.89 -40.71 -45.76
CA SER A 193 -1.24 -41.95 -45.04
C SER A 193 -1.73 -41.70 -43.61
N ILE A 194 -1.14 -40.73 -42.90
CA ILE A 194 -1.57 -40.35 -41.55
C ILE A 194 -2.84 -39.53 -41.61
N LEU A 195 -2.94 -38.61 -42.58
CA LEU A 195 -4.15 -37.80 -42.75
C LEU A 195 -5.36 -38.68 -43.10
N ALA A 196 -5.16 -39.75 -43.87
CA ALA A 196 -6.20 -40.72 -44.19
C ALA A 196 -6.79 -41.41 -42.96
N TRP A 197 -6.10 -41.42 -41.81
CA TRP A 197 -6.70 -41.89 -40.56
C TRP A 197 -7.87 -41.04 -40.10
N ALA A 198 -7.99 -39.78 -40.50
CA ALA A 198 -9.10 -38.92 -40.09
C ALA A 198 -10.47 -39.37 -40.66
N GLU A 199 -10.46 -40.07 -41.80
CA GLU A 199 -11.65 -40.48 -42.54
C GLU A 199 -11.73 -42.01 -42.74
N GLY A 200 -10.68 -42.74 -42.35
CA GLY A 200 -10.56 -44.19 -42.56
C GLY A 200 -11.26 -45.04 -41.50
N HIS A 201 -11.61 -46.28 -41.88
CA HIS A 201 -12.02 -47.30 -40.92
C HIS A 201 -10.78 -47.83 -40.19
N LEU A 202 -10.58 -47.39 -38.95
CA LEU A 202 -9.46 -47.82 -38.12
C LEU A 202 -9.73 -49.19 -37.47
N PRO A 203 -8.71 -50.05 -37.35
CA PRO A 203 -8.83 -51.29 -36.59
C PRO A 203 -9.07 -51.01 -35.11
N GLU A 204 -9.83 -51.88 -34.47
CA GLU A 204 -10.02 -51.85 -33.02
C GLU A 204 -8.71 -52.13 -32.27
N LEU A 205 -8.52 -51.44 -31.16
CA LEU A 205 -7.42 -51.69 -30.24
C LEU A 205 -7.54 -53.11 -29.68
N HIS A 206 -6.49 -53.88 -29.85
CA HIS A 206 -6.35 -55.25 -29.36
C HIS A 206 -5.08 -55.36 -28.52
N ALA A 207 -4.86 -56.52 -27.90
CA ALA A 207 -3.65 -56.77 -27.12
C ALA A 207 -2.42 -56.82 -28.04
N GLY A 208 -1.41 -56.03 -27.71
CA GLY A 208 -0.09 -56.04 -28.33
C GLY A 208 0.84 -57.08 -27.71
N GLN A 209 2.06 -57.13 -28.23
CA GLN A 209 3.13 -58.03 -27.78
C GLN A 209 4.41 -57.26 -27.41
N GLY A 210 4.28 -55.98 -27.03
CA GLY A 210 5.41 -55.14 -26.67
C GLY A 210 6.17 -54.56 -27.86
N GLU A 211 5.46 -54.23 -28.95
CA GLU A 211 6.02 -53.70 -30.20
C GLU A 211 6.78 -52.38 -30.03
N TYR A 212 6.51 -51.64 -28.96
CA TYR A 212 7.12 -50.35 -28.66
C TYR A 212 8.05 -50.46 -27.44
N ALA A 213 9.34 -50.67 -27.72
CA ALA A 213 10.38 -50.74 -26.70
C ALA A 213 10.71 -49.35 -26.13
N LEU A 214 10.54 -49.18 -24.82
CA LEU A 214 10.91 -47.96 -24.11
C LEU A 214 12.44 -47.88 -23.92
N PRO A 215 13.12 -46.85 -24.46
CA PRO A 215 14.55 -46.65 -24.24
C PRO A 215 14.84 -46.24 -22.79
N LEU A 216 16.12 -46.23 -22.39
CA LEU A 216 16.53 -45.70 -21.09
C LEU A 216 16.48 -44.16 -21.08
N SER A 217 16.08 -43.59 -19.95
CA SER A 217 16.14 -42.14 -19.73
C SER A 217 17.54 -41.71 -19.34
N PRO A 218 18.12 -40.68 -19.97
CA PRO A 218 19.41 -40.16 -19.55
C PRO A 218 19.28 -39.39 -18.23
N LEU A 219 20.35 -39.37 -17.43
CA LEU A 219 20.38 -38.62 -16.17
C LEU A 219 20.37 -37.10 -16.41
N LYS A 220 20.92 -36.65 -17.54
CA LYS A 220 20.97 -35.26 -18.00
C LYS A 220 20.25 -35.16 -19.34
N GLY A 221 19.61 -34.02 -19.61
CA GLY A 221 18.94 -33.79 -20.88
C GLY A 221 19.90 -33.43 -22.00
N ARG A 222 19.31 -33.00 -23.12
CA ARG A 222 20.02 -32.60 -24.34
C ARG A 222 21.22 -31.68 -24.04
N GLN A 223 22.37 -31.98 -24.64
CA GLN A 223 23.64 -31.26 -24.42
C GLN A 223 24.13 -31.23 -22.96
N GLY A 224 23.75 -32.21 -22.15
CA GLY A 224 24.19 -32.32 -20.75
C GLY A 224 23.49 -31.33 -19.81
N LYS A 225 22.37 -30.73 -20.24
CA LYS A 225 21.56 -29.86 -19.37
C LYS A 225 21.07 -30.62 -18.13
N PRO A 226 21.04 -29.98 -16.95
CA PRO A 226 20.50 -30.62 -15.76
C PRO A 226 19.02 -30.96 -15.97
N PHE A 227 18.61 -32.13 -15.47
CA PHE A 227 17.20 -32.51 -15.45
C PHE A 227 16.40 -31.52 -14.59
N ARG A 228 15.29 -31.02 -15.14
CA ARG A 228 14.33 -30.13 -14.50
C ARG A 228 12.93 -30.66 -14.70
N PHE A 229 12.22 -30.78 -13.59
CA PHE A 229 10.78 -30.98 -13.49
C PHE A 229 10.29 -30.05 -12.40
N GLN A 230 10.02 -28.80 -12.79
CA GLN A 230 9.61 -27.72 -11.90
C GLN A 230 8.71 -26.78 -12.68
N TYR A 231 8.05 -25.83 -12.04
CA TYR A 231 7.27 -24.80 -12.74
C TYR A 231 7.88 -23.41 -12.48
N HIS A 232 7.72 -22.49 -13.44
CA HIS A 232 8.57 -21.29 -13.54
C HIS A 232 8.29 -20.21 -12.50
N ALA A 233 7.15 -20.26 -11.81
CA ALA A 233 6.72 -19.24 -10.87
C ALA A 233 6.45 -19.90 -9.51
N VAL A 234 7.25 -19.61 -8.49
CA VAL A 234 6.72 -19.69 -7.13
C VAL A 234 5.63 -18.63 -7.09
N SER A 235 4.37 -19.05 -7.23
CA SER A 235 3.26 -18.12 -7.03
C SER A 235 3.38 -17.56 -5.62
N ASP A 236 3.03 -16.29 -5.43
CA ASP A 236 3.00 -15.68 -4.09
C ASP A 236 2.21 -16.56 -3.12
N GLU A 237 1.23 -17.29 -3.62
CA GLU A 237 0.40 -18.24 -2.89
C GLU A 237 1.11 -19.53 -2.49
N ALA A 238 1.96 -20.08 -3.36
CA ALA A 238 2.83 -21.19 -3.01
C ALA A 238 3.83 -20.76 -1.94
N MET A 239 4.41 -19.56 -2.07
CA MET A 239 5.34 -19.00 -1.08
C MET A 239 4.67 -18.79 0.28
N VAL A 240 3.47 -18.19 0.28
CA VAL A 240 2.66 -17.99 1.49
C VAL A 240 2.20 -19.33 2.08
N ARG A 241 1.85 -20.32 1.27
CA ARG A 241 1.50 -21.67 1.74
C ARG A 241 2.67 -22.34 2.43
N GLU A 242 3.85 -22.38 1.81
CA GLU A 242 5.04 -22.99 2.41
C GLU A 242 5.48 -22.23 3.67
N ALA A 243 5.39 -20.90 3.69
CA ALA A 243 5.65 -20.13 4.89
C ALA A 243 4.68 -20.46 6.05
N HIS A 244 3.38 -20.64 5.77
CA HIS A 244 2.41 -21.07 6.77
C HIS A 244 2.65 -22.50 7.24
N LEU A 245 3.00 -23.44 6.35
CA LEU A 245 3.31 -24.83 6.72
C LEU A 245 4.59 -24.90 7.57
N ALA A 246 5.61 -24.11 7.23
CA ALA A 246 6.82 -23.99 8.01
C ALA A 246 6.54 -23.38 9.40
N ALA A 247 5.75 -22.31 9.47
CA ALA A 247 5.32 -21.70 10.73
C ALA A 247 4.52 -22.69 11.59
N ALA A 248 3.54 -23.39 11.01
CA ALA A 248 2.76 -24.41 11.70
C ALA A 248 3.64 -25.55 12.20
N SER A 249 4.54 -26.10 11.38
CA SER A 249 5.46 -27.16 11.80
C SER A 249 6.37 -26.72 12.96
N LEU A 250 6.86 -25.48 12.92
CA LEU A 250 7.65 -24.88 14.00
C LEU A 250 6.81 -24.65 15.26
N GLU A 251 5.56 -24.21 15.12
CA GLU A 251 4.64 -23.95 16.22
C GLU A 251 4.12 -25.22 16.88
N THR A 252 3.88 -26.31 16.13
CA THR A 252 3.33 -27.57 16.66
C THR A 252 4.41 -28.44 17.32
N ASN A 253 5.63 -28.48 16.76
CA ASN A 253 6.63 -29.51 17.10
C ASN A 253 7.88 -29.00 17.85
N SER A 254 8.08 -27.69 18.03
CA SER A 254 9.28 -27.18 18.70
C SER A 254 8.95 -26.35 19.95
N LYS A 255 9.08 -26.99 21.11
CA LYS A 255 9.06 -26.31 22.41
C LYS A 255 10.16 -25.24 22.48
N ASP A 256 11.33 -25.54 21.92
CA ASP A 256 12.48 -24.63 21.85
C ASP A 256 12.17 -23.36 21.02
N TRP A 257 11.36 -23.47 19.96
CA TRP A 257 10.92 -22.31 19.18
C TRP A 257 9.90 -21.44 19.92
N ARG A 258 8.96 -22.06 20.65
CA ARG A 258 8.04 -21.33 21.54
C ARG A 258 8.78 -20.59 22.65
N ASP A 259 9.88 -21.17 23.15
CA ASP A 259 10.74 -20.56 24.17
C ASP A 259 11.64 -19.44 23.60
N LEU A 260 11.90 -19.42 22.29
CA LEU A 260 12.56 -18.32 21.57
C LEU A 260 11.61 -17.16 21.24
N ARG A 261 10.28 -17.36 21.31
CA ARG A 261 9.32 -16.27 21.18
C ARG A 261 9.55 -15.31 22.35
N PRO A 262 9.83 -14.02 22.11
CA PRO A 262 9.99 -13.07 23.20
C PRO A 262 8.76 -13.15 24.08
N LYS A 263 8.94 -13.49 25.36
CA LYS A 263 7.87 -13.36 26.35
C LYS A 263 7.57 -11.87 26.41
N GLY A 264 6.53 -11.45 25.69
CA GLY A 264 6.03 -10.10 25.74
C GLY A 264 5.50 -9.88 27.14
N GLU A 265 6.34 -9.35 28.03
CA GLU A 265 5.84 -8.81 29.28
C GLU A 265 4.86 -7.69 28.92
N PRO A 266 3.64 -7.70 29.50
CA PRO A 266 2.71 -6.60 29.29
C PRO A 266 3.43 -5.29 29.62
N PRO A 267 3.30 -4.23 28.79
CA PRO A 267 4.01 -2.99 29.04
C PRO A 267 3.70 -2.47 30.44
N ALA A 268 4.74 -2.31 31.27
CA ALA A 268 4.60 -1.69 32.58
C ALA A 268 4.32 -0.19 32.39
N LEU A 269 3.17 0.26 32.90
CA LEU A 269 2.82 1.68 32.93
C LEU A 269 3.22 2.23 34.30
N HIS A 270 3.93 3.34 34.35
CA HIS A 270 4.28 4.00 35.62
C HIS A 270 3.47 5.29 35.78
N PRO A 271 2.16 5.21 36.09
CA PRO A 271 1.31 6.38 36.17
C PRO A 271 1.82 7.31 37.27
N VAL A 272 1.72 8.61 37.04
CA VAL A 272 2.17 9.60 38.02
C VAL A 272 1.25 9.60 39.24
N ILE A 273 -0.06 9.56 39.01
CA ILE A 273 -1.09 9.49 40.05
C ILE A 273 -1.94 8.25 39.83
N THR A 274 -2.66 7.82 40.87
CA THR A 274 -3.58 6.67 40.78
C THR A 274 -4.59 6.87 39.64
N PRO A 275 -4.62 5.95 38.64
CA PRO A 275 -5.55 6.08 37.53
C PRO A 275 -6.99 5.93 38.01
N LYS A 276 -7.88 6.82 37.57
CA LYS A 276 -9.31 6.71 37.82
C LYS A 276 -9.91 5.56 36.99
N LYS A 277 -11.09 5.08 37.38
CA LYS A 277 -11.87 4.06 36.65
C LYS A 277 -11.97 4.36 35.14
N GLY A 278 -12.22 5.62 34.78
CA GLY A 278 -12.27 6.06 33.38
C GLY A 278 -10.93 5.96 32.63
N HIS A 279 -9.80 6.18 33.30
CA HIS A 279 -8.47 6.02 32.70
C HIS A 279 -8.18 4.54 32.41
N ILE A 280 -8.53 3.64 33.34
CA ILE A 280 -8.37 2.19 33.16
C ILE A 280 -9.25 1.70 32.01
N ALA A 281 -10.51 2.13 31.97
CA ALA A 281 -11.42 1.85 30.86
C ALA A 281 -10.84 2.31 29.52
N SER A 282 -10.34 3.55 29.45
CA SER A 282 -9.72 4.10 28.24
C SER A 282 -8.46 3.35 27.81
N GLN A 283 -7.59 2.97 28.76
CA GLN A 283 -6.38 2.21 28.45
C GLN A 283 -6.68 0.77 28.02
N LEU A 284 -7.67 0.11 28.62
CA LEU A 284 -8.12 -1.21 28.19
C LEU A 284 -8.66 -1.13 26.77
N SER A 285 -9.62 -0.23 26.53
CA SER A 285 -10.23 0.06 25.24
C SER A 285 -9.19 0.44 24.16
N GLY A 286 -8.15 1.18 24.53
CA GLY A 286 -7.03 1.50 23.64
C GLY A 286 -6.08 0.33 23.35
N GLY A 287 -6.28 -0.83 23.98
CA GLY A 287 -5.41 -2.01 23.88
C GLY A 287 -4.08 -1.88 24.63
N LEU A 288 -3.91 -0.84 25.45
CA LEU A 288 -2.66 -0.52 26.14
C LEU A 288 -2.40 -1.42 27.36
N LEU A 289 -3.45 -2.02 27.92
CA LEU A 289 -3.35 -2.95 29.06
C LEU A 289 -3.12 -4.41 28.63
N GLY A 290 -2.94 -4.67 27.33
CA GLY A 290 -2.79 -6.02 26.79
C GLY A 290 -4.00 -6.91 27.09
N THR A 291 -3.74 -8.21 27.25
CA THR A 291 -4.77 -9.20 27.60
C THR A 291 -4.89 -9.33 29.12
N ASN A 292 -6.11 -9.25 29.64
CA ASN A 292 -6.40 -9.26 31.07
C ASN A 292 -7.35 -10.41 31.41
N LEU A 293 -7.04 -11.16 32.46
CA LEU A 293 -7.89 -12.22 32.98
C LEU A 293 -8.73 -11.67 34.13
N VAL A 294 -10.04 -11.88 34.08
CA VAL A 294 -10.97 -11.53 35.16
C VAL A 294 -11.90 -12.70 35.46
N GLN A 295 -12.59 -12.63 36.60
CA GLN A 295 -13.70 -13.50 36.96
C GLN A 295 -15.03 -12.85 36.54
N HIS A 296 -15.82 -13.56 35.74
CA HIS A 296 -17.15 -13.17 35.27
C HIS A 296 -18.16 -14.27 35.60
N HIS A 297 -19.11 -13.98 36.50
CA HIS A 297 -20.10 -14.95 36.99
C HIS A 297 -19.50 -16.28 37.51
N GLY A 298 -18.30 -16.25 38.09
CA GLY A 298 -17.62 -17.43 38.62
C GLY A 298 -16.79 -18.21 37.60
N ALA A 299 -16.79 -17.79 36.33
CA ALA A 299 -15.96 -18.33 35.26
C ALA A 299 -14.82 -17.37 34.89
N SER A 300 -13.75 -17.93 34.32
CA SER A 300 -12.60 -17.15 33.85
C SER A 300 -12.91 -16.52 32.49
N LEU A 301 -12.65 -15.21 32.36
CA LEU A 301 -12.86 -14.44 31.15
C LEU A 301 -11.60 -13.65 30.80
N LEU A 302 -11.07 -13.85 29.60
CA LEU A 302 -10.00 -13.02 29.05
C LEU A 302 -10.60 -11.82 28.33
N LEU A 303 -10.05 -10.63 28.56
CA LEU A 303 -10.45 -9.38 27.92
C LEU A 303 -9.26 -8.73 27.22
N LYS A 304 -9.49 -8.23 26.02
CA LYS A 304 -8.54 -7.42 25.26
C LYS A 304 -9.30 -6.32 24.53
N GLY A 305 -9.00 -5.07 24.85
CA GLY A 305 -9.52 -3.95 24.06
C GLY A 305 -8.63 -3.64 22.86
N GLY A 306 -9.17 -2.87 21.95
CA GLY A 306 -8.47 -2.39 20.76
C GLY A 306 -9.23 -1.25 20.08
N GLN A 307 -8.66 -0.71 19.02
CA GLN A 307 -9.33 0.28 18.19
C GLN A 307 -9.42 -0.18 16.75
N ARG A 308 -10.58 0.06 16.16
CA ARG A 308 -10.81 -0.12 14.73
C ARG A 308 -11.04 1.24 14.09
N LYS A 309 -10.37 1.46 12.97
CA LYS A 309 -10.48 2.70 12.20
C LYS A 309 -11.55 2.54 11.14
N TYR A 310 -12.46 3.50 11.03
CA TYR A 310 -13.51 3.53 10.02
C TYR A 310 -13.67 4.94 9.43
N SER A 311 -14.31 5.08 8.27
CA SER A 311 -14.48 6.36 7.58
C SER A 311 -15.96 6.75 7.54
N VAL A 312 -16.26 8.01 7.85
CA VAL A 312 -17.61 8.58 7.83
C VAL A 312 -17.64 9.78 6.89
N VAL A 313 -18.68 9.89 6.07
CA VAL A 313 -18.91 11.06 5.21
C VAL A 313 -19.64 12.12 6.04
N VAL A 314 -19.07 13.31 6.19
CA VAL A 314 -19.56 14.34 7.15
C VAL A 314 -20.53 15.34 6.51
N ASN A 315 -20.36 15.67 5.22
CA ASN A 315 -21.22 16.63 4.53
C ASN A 315 -22.07 15.94 3.46
N GLY A 316 -23.30 15.61 3.86
CA GLY A 316 -24.39 15.15 3.00
C GLY A 316 -25.71 15.90 3.29
N GLY A 317 -25.63 17.17 3.69
CA GLY A 317 -26.79 18.05 3.88
C GLY A 317 -26.99 18.95 2.66
N ASP A 318 -28.22 18.94 2.14
CA ASP A 318 -28.82 19.67 1.00
C ASP A 318 -28.06 19.71 -0.35
N GLU A 319 -28.74 19.20 -1.38
CA GLU A 319 -28.19 18.78 -2.67
C GLU A 319 -27.75 19.92 -3.62
N GLU A 320 -27.93 21.19 -3.23
CA GLU A 320 -27.72 22.33 -4.13
C GLU A 320 -26.45 23.16 -3.84
N ASP A 321 -25.97 23.26 -2.59
CA ASP A 321 -24.84 24.16 -2.23
C ASP A 321 -23.43 23.52 -2.35
N SER A 322 -23.34 22.22 -2.63
CA SER A 322 -22.07 21.48 -2.68
C SER A 322 -21.51 21.23 -4.08
N GLN A 323 -22.11 21.85 -5.11
CA GLN A 323 -21.70 21.73 -6.50
C GLN A 323 -20.73 22.85 -6.89
N ILE A 324 -19.47 22.49 -7.13
CA ILE A 324 -18.53 23.40 -7.80
C ILE A 324 -18.61 23.10 -9.29
N VAL A 325 -19.12 24.06 -10.06
CA VAL A 325 -19.10 24.02 -11.53
C VAL A 325 -17.78 24.62 -11.99
N ILE A 326 -16.91 23.78 -12.56
CA ILE A 326 -15.66 24.26 -13.17
C ILE A 326 -15.86 24.21 -14.69
N GLU A 327 -15.76 25.37 -15.33
CA GLU A 327 -15.70 25.48 -16.79
C GLU A 327 -14.24 25.40 -17.24
N ASP A 328 -13.92 24.32 -17.97
CA ASP A 328 -12.65 24.17 -18.68
C ASP A 328 -12.96 23.87 -20.16
N LYS A 329 -12.47 24.72 -21.06
CA LYS A 329 -12.63 24.62 -22.52
C LYS A 329 -14.06 24.30 -22.99
N GLY A 330 -15.05 25.01 -22.43
CA GLY A 330 -16.45 24.90 -22.86
C GLY A 330 -17.19 23.64 -22.41
N ARG A 331 -16.58 22.78 -21.58
CA ARG A 331 -17.26 21.63 -20.95
C ARG A 331 -17.52 21.92 -19.47
N LYS A 332 -18.79 22.00 -19.09
CA LYS A 332 -19.21 22.11 -17.67
C LYS A 332 -19.00 20.77 -16.97
N ARG A 333 -18.16 20.73 -15.94
CA ARG A 333 -18.04 19.58 -15.03
C ARG A 333 -18.55 19.96 -13.65
N THR A 334 -19.56 19.23 -13.20
CA THR A 334 -20.11 19.31 -11.85
C THR A 334 -19.33 18.37 -10.94
N MET A 335 -18.60 18.90 -9.96
CA MET A 335 -17.91 18.10 -8.96
C MET A 335 -18.59 18.26 -7.59
N ARG A 336 -18.96 17.14 -6.97
CA ARG A 336 -19.49 17.09 -5.60
C ARG A 336 -18.33 16.92 -4.64
N ARG A 337 -18.11 17.91 -3.77
CA ARG A 337 -17.13 17.80 -2.69
C ARG A 337 -17.73 16.92 -1.60
N VAL A 338 -17.08 15.80 -1.31
CA VAL A 338 -17.45 14.89 -0.22
C VAL A 338 -16.35 14.93 0.82
N ASP A 339 -16.65 15.51 1.98
CA ASP A 339 -15.72 15.53 3.10
C ASP A 339 -15.82 14.18 3.84
N VAL A 340 -14.75 13.39 3.80
CA VAL A 340 -14.62 12.11 4.51
C VAL A 340 -13.76 12.32 5.76
N GLU A 341 -14.31 12.00 6.91
CA GLU A 341 -13.64 12.02 8.21
C GLU A 341 -13.27 10.59 8.62
N GLU A 342 -12.03 10.38 9.04
CA GLU A 342 -11.61 9.13 9.66
C GLU A 342 -11.99 9.17 11.13
N ARG A 343 -12.79 8.19 11.57
CA ARG A 343 -13.19 7.99 12.96
C ARG A 343 -12.59 6.69 13.50
N PHE A 344 -12.48 6.62 14.82
CA PHE A 344 -12.03 5.43 15.53
C PHE A 344 -13.20 4.89 16.34
N GLU A 345 -13.48 3.60 16.19
CA GLU A 345 -14.39 2.86 17.07
C GLU A 345 -13.56 2.02 18.04
N THR A 346 -14.01 1.99 19.29
CA THR A 346 -13.41 1.13 20.31
C THR A 346 -13.98 -0.27 20.15
N ILE A 347 -13.11 -1.28 20.21
CA ILE A 347 -13.50 -2.69 20.21
C ILE A 347 -13.07 -3.35 21.52
N LEU A 348 -13.90 -4.25 22.03
CA LEU A 348 -13.55 -5.09 23.18
C LEU A 348 -13.80 -6.54 22.82
N THR A 349 -12.74 -7.35 22.87
CA THR A 349 -12.78 -8.77 22.60
C THR A 349 -12.69 -9.55 23.90
N THR A 350 -13.58 -10.52 24.07
CA THR A 350 -13.57 -11.46 25.18
C THR A 350 -13.38 -12.91 24.70
N LEU A 351 -12.72 -13.71 25.53
CA LEU A 351 -12.60 -15.16 25.35
C LEU A 351 -12.98 -15.83 26.67
N ASP A 352 -14.01 -16.66 26.63
CA ASP A 352 -14.44 -17.45 27.79
C ASP A 352 -13.77 -18.83 27.85
N GLU A 353 -14.03 -19.57 28.93
CA GLU A 353 -13.50 -20.91 29.17
C GLU A 353 -13.96 -21.97 28.17
N THR A 354 -15.05 -21.72 27.43
CA THR A 354 -15.55 -22.62 26.37
C THR A 354 -14.80 -22.42 25.05
N GLY A 355 -13.94 -21.40 24.97
CA GLY A 355 -13.24 -21.00 23.76
C GLY A 355 -14.05 -20.03 22.89
N ALA A 356 -15.20 -19.53 23.35
CA ALA A 356 -16.00 -18.62 22.57
C ALA A 356 -15.38 -17.21 22.58
N LEU A 357 -14.97 -16.76 21.39
CA LEU A 357 -14.43 -15.43 21.16
C LEU A 357 -15.57 -14.48 20.75
N ARG A 358 -15.79 -13.40 21.50
CA ARG A 358 -16.80 -12.38 21.18
C ARG A 358 -16.14 -11.01 21.06
N THR A 359 -16.50 -10.25 20.02
CA THR A 359 -16.03 -8.87 19.84
C THR A 359 -17.20 -7.91 19.79
N THR A 360 -17.20 -6.94 20.69
CA THR A 360 -18.23 -5.92 20.80
C THR A 360 -17.67 -4.56 20.39
N VAL A 361 -18.46 -3.81 19.62
CA VAL A 361 -18.18 -2.41 19.22
C VAL A 361 -19.17 -1.40 19.83
N SER A 362 -20.21 -1.90 20.49
CA SER A 362 -21.26 -1.11 21.15
C SER A 362 -20.69 -0.38 22.38
N PRO A 363 -20.69 0.96 22.43
CA PRO A 363 -20.20 1.71 23.58
C PRO A 363 -20.92 1.36 24.89
N GLN A 364 -22.21 1.05 24.82
CA GLN A 364 -23.04 0.70 25.97
C GLN A 364 -22.63 -0.65 26.55
N GLU A 365 -22.52 -1.68 25.72
CA GLU A 365 -22.10 -3.03 26.14
C GLU A 365 -20.66 -3.03 26.66
N ILE A 366 -19.76 -2.29 26.00
CA ILE A 366 -18.38 -2.10 26.47
C ILE A 366 -18.38 -1.43 27.84
N ALA A 367 -19.15 -0.36 28.03
CA ALA A 367 -19.22 0.36 29.30
C ALA A 367 -19.78 -0.53 30.42
N GLU A 368 -20.80 -1.34 30.14
CA GLU A 368 -21.40 -2.26 31.11
C GLU A 368 -20.44 -3.37 31.53
N LEU A 369 -19.75 -3.98 30.57
CA LEU A 369 -18.74 -5.01 30.84
C LEU A 369 -17.55 -4.44 31.62
N LEU A 370 -17.06 -3.27 31.22
CA LEU A 370 -16.00 -2.56 31.94
C LEU A 370 -16.42 -2.21 33.35
N LYS A 371 -17.64 -1.69 33.55
CA LYS A 371 -18.17 -1.35 34.88
C LYS A 371 -18.27 -2.58 35.79
N THR A 372 -18.65 -3.73 35.22
CA THR A 372 -18.75 -5.01 35.93
C THR A 372 -17.38 -5.50 36.43
N HIS A 373 -16.32 -5.27 35.64
CA HIS A 373 -14.96 -5.77 35.95
C HIS A 373 -13.97 -4.70 36.41
N VAL A 374 -14.42 -3.46 36.60
CA VAL A 374 -13.54 -2.30 36.81
C VAL A 374 -12.64 -2.46 38.03
N GLU A 375 -13.11 -3.12 39.09
CA GLU A 375 -12.33 -3.31 40.31
C GLU A 375 -11.24 -4.36 40.14
N GLN A 376 -11.55 -5.46 39.46
CA GLN A 376 -10.56 -6.49 39.11
C GLN A 376 -9.51 -5.95 38.14
N LEU A 377 -9.95 -5.19 37.13
CA LEU A 377 -9.06 -4.50 36.20
C LEU A 377 -8.21 -3.45 36.89
N ALA A 378 -8.77 -2.68 37.83
CA ALA A 378 -8.02 -1.73 38.65
C ALA A 378 -6.97 -2.44 39.51
N ALA A 379 -7.30 -3.58 40.11
CA ALA A 379 -6.34 -4.38 40.86
C ALA A 379 -5.21 -4.90 39.96
N VAL A 380 -5.53 -5.38 38.76
CA VAL A 380 -4.52 -5.82 37.77
C VAL A 380 -3.62 -4.66 37.33
N VAL A 381 -4.20 -3.47 37.09
CA VAL A 381 -3.44 -2.26 36.76
C VAL A 381 -2.57 -1.85 37.95
N MET A 382 -3.11 -1.75 39.16
CA MET A 382 -2.36 -1.28 40.34
C MET A 382 -1.28 -2.26 40.81
N ALA A 383 -1.52 -3.58 40.68
CA ALA A 383 -0.52 -4.60 41.00
C ALA A 383 0.70 -4.54 40.06
N ARG A 384 0.51 -4.05 38.83
CA ARG A 384 1.58 -3.88 37.82
C ARG A 384 2.16 -2.47 37.79
N ASN A 385 1.37 -1.47 38.19
CA ASN A 385 1.61 -0.05 37.93
C ASN A 385 1.49 0.76 39.24
N VAL A 386 2.61 0.97 39.94
CA VAL A 386 2.65 1.74 41.19
C VAL A 386 2.63 3.26 40.88
N PRO A 387 1.67 4.03 41.41
CA PRO A 387 1.65 5.48 41.27
C PRO A 387 2.93 6.12 41.83
N GLN A 388 3.49 7.10 41.11
CA GLN A 388 4.73 7.78 41.55
C GLN A 388 4.48 8.90 42.57
N TYR A 389 3.23 9.33 42.74
CA TYR A 389 2.84 10.39 43.66
C TYR A 389 1.58 10.00 44.46
N GLU A 390 1.73 9.93 45.78
CA GLU A 390 0.71 9.49 46.73
C GLU A 390 -0.20 10.63 47.22
N MET A 391 -0.23 11.76 46.51
CA MET A 391 -0.98 12.98 46.93
C MET A 391 -0.51 13.55 48.27
N ASN A 392 0.75 13.31 48.64
CA ASN A 392 1.37 13.81 49.86
C ASN A 392 2.47 14.84 49.52
N PRO A 393 2.11 16.12 49.35
CA PRO A 393 3.07 17.18 49.01
C PRO A 393 3.95 17.54 50.21
N GLU A 394 5.18 17.95 49.94
CA GLU A 394 6.01 18.60 50.94
C GLU A 394 5.53 20.03 51.19
N LYS A 395 5.77 20.57 52.39
CA LYS A 395 5.29 21.90 52.79
C LYS A 395 5.68 23.00 51.79
N TRP A 396 6.93 23.00 51.34
CA TRP A 396 7.43 23.99 50.39
C TRP A 396 6.76 23.88 49.01
N GLU A 397 6.34 22.67 48.60
CA GLU A 397 5.68 22.47 47.31
C GLU A 397 4.31 23.14 47.28
N TRP A 398 3.62 23.17 48.43
CA TRP A 398 2.36 23.89 48.58
C TRP A 398 2.57 25.39 48.59
N GLU A 399 3.54 25.86 49.38
CA GLU A 399 3.88 27.29 49.50
C GLU A 399 4.33 27.89 48.16
N ALA A 400 5.06 27.13 47.34
CA ALA A 400 5.48 27.56 46.00
C ALA A 400 4.29 27.84 45.07
N LEU A 401 3.18 27.10 45.24
CA LEU A 401 2.00 27.20 44.39
C LEU A 401 0.95 28.18 44.96
N ASP A 402 1.01 28.52 46.23
CA ASP A 402 0.11 29.49 46.88
C ASP A 402 0.18 30.89 46.26
N LEU A 403 1.29 31.23 45.61
CA LEU A 403 1.50 32.53 44.97
C LEU A 403 0.89 32.62 43.57
N LEU A 404 0.42 31.50 43.01
CA LEU A 404 -0.02 31.42 41.62
C LEU A 404 -1.52 31.68 41.47
N SER A 405 -1.90 32.27 40.34
CA SER A 405 -3.29 32.48 39.91
C SER A 405 -4.15 33.32 40.88
N ARG A 406 -3.53 34.18 41.71
CA ARG A 406 -4.23 34.96 42.75
C ARG A 406 -5.17 36.03 42.22
N GLU A 407 -4.93 36.54 41.02
CA GLU A 407 -5.74 37.61 40.41
C GLU A 407 -6.83 37.07 39.48
N ARG A 408 -6.73 35.79 39.08
CA ARG A 408 -7.68 35.13 38.20
C ARG A 408 -8.94 34.70 38.96
N LYS A 409 -10.07 35.30 38.62
CA LYS A 409 -11.40 34.89 39.10
C LYS A 409 -12.06 33.94 38.12
N LEU A 410 -12.62 32.83 38.61
CA LEU A 410 -13.36 31.87 37.79
C LEU A 410 -14.86 32.03 38.03
N PRO A 411 -15.70 31.96 36.97
CA PRO A 411 -17.15 32.00 37.14
C PRO A 411 -17.64 30.92 38.10
N GLY A 412 -18.43 31.30 39.11
CA GLY A 412 -18.96 30.36 40.10
C GLY A 412 -17.97 29.92 41.19
N ARG A 413 -16.82 30.60 41.34
CA ARG A 413 -15.86 30.37 42.42
C ARG A 413 -15.42 31.69 43.06
N ASP A 414 -15.62 31.81 44.37
CA ASP A 414 -15.27 33.02 45.13
C ASP A 414 -13.77 33.09 45.50
N GLU A 415 -13.10 31.95 45.54
CA GLU A 415 -11.67 31.83 45.82
C GLU A 415 -10.81 31.95 44.56
N THR A 416 -9.69 32.65 44.68
CA THR A 416 -8.66 32.74 43.64
C THR A 416 -7.52 31.74 43.89
N GLY A 417 -6.61 31.60 42.92
CA GLY A 417 -5.50 30.65 42.99
C GLY A 417 -5.80 29.28 42.38
N LEU A 418 -4.76 28.46 42.24
CA LEU A 418 -4.89 27.08 41.74
C LEU A 418 -5.73 26.24 42.71
N THR A 419 -6.60 25.37 42.19
CA THR A 419 -7.34 24.41 43.01
C THR A 419 -6.38 23.37 43.61
N ASP A 420 -6.75 22.77 44.75
CA ASP A 420 -5.93 21.73 45.39
C ASP A 420 -5.55 20.60 44.42
N PHE A 421 -6.49 20.18 43.58
CA PHE A 421 -6.21 19.16 42.59
C PHE A 421 -5.26 19.64 41.49
N GLN A 422 -5.37 20.89 41.02
CA GLN A 422 -4.40 21.47 40.09
C GLN A 422 -3.00 21.56 40.71
N ARG A 423 -2.91 21.86 42.01
CA ARG A 423 -1.64 21.88 42.75
C ARG A 423 -1.03 20.48 42.81
N HIS A 424 -1.82 19.46 43.18
CA HIS A 424 -1.37 18.07 43.14
C HIS A 424 -0.90 17.65 41.74
N LEU A 425 -1.63 17.99 40.67
CA LEU A 425 -1.22 17.69 39.30
C LEU A 425 0.09 18.39 38.90
N THR A 426 0.27 19.63 39.34
CA THR A 426 1.49 20.43 39.13
C THR A 426 2.68 19.77 39.80
N ILE A 427 2.55 19.41 41.08
CA ILE A 427 3.60 18.73 41.85
C ILE A 427 3.94 17.37 41.25
N ALA A 428 2.92 16.57 40.93
CA ALA A 428 3.09 15.24 40.39
C ALA A 428 3.87 15.29 39.06
N ASN A 429 3.47 16.19 38.15
CA ASN A 429 4.19 16.39 36.87
C ASN A 429 5.56 17.03 37.08
N GLY A 430 5.72 17.96 38.01
CA GLY A 430 7.00 18.58 38.34
C GLY A 430 8.03 17.56 38.84
N ARG A 431 7.63 16.69 39.79
CA ARG A 431 8.44 15.56 40.26
C ARG A 431 8.79 14.60 39.11
N LEU A 432 7.81 14.29 38.26
CA LEU A 432 8.05 13.46 37.08
C LEU A 432 9.06 14.10 36.13
N LEU A 433 8.95 15.40 35.83
CA LEU A 433 9.87 16.12 34.95
C LEU A 433 11.29 16.16 35.51
N LEU A 434 11.45 16.36 36.83
CA LEU A 434 12.76 16.30 37.47
C LEU A 434 13.40 14.90 37.39
N LYS A 435 12.59 13.83 37.41
CA LYS A 435 13.04 12.44 37.36
C LYS A 435 13.27 11.91 35.94
N ALA A 436 12.28 12.07 35.07
CA ALA A 436 12.17 11.46 33.75
C ALA A 436 12.39 12.43 32.58
N ARG A 437 12.50 13.74 32.84
CA ARG A 437 12.66 14.82 31.84
C ARG A 437 11.51 14.97 30.85
N ALA A 438 10.42 14.23 31.05
CA ALA A 438 9.19 14.31 30.26
C ALA A 438 7.98 13.99 31.14
N GLY A 439 6.82 14.55 30.79
CA GLY A 439 5.56 14.31 31.48
C GLY A 439 4.37 14.55 30.57
N ILE A 440 3.30 13.77 30.75
CA ILE A 440 2.07 13.86 29.96
C ILE A 440 0.90 14.08 30.92
N LEU A 441 0.19 15.19 30.73
CA LEU A 441 -1.06 15.48 31.42
C LEU A 441 -2.25 15.26 30.48
N MET A 442 -3.00 14.19 30.71
CA MET A 442 -4.27 13.93 30.03
C MET A 442 -5.42 14.30 30.97
N ALA A 443 -6.22 15.30 30.59
CA ALA A 443 -7.35 15.77 31.39
C ALA A 443 -8.45 16.39 30.52
N GLU A 444 -9.69 16.32 30.99
CA GLU A 444 -10.89 16.85 30.31
C GLU A 444 -10.81 18.37 30.08
N MET A 445 -11.65 18.90 29.18
CA MET A 445 -11.79 20.34 28.99
C MET A 445 -12.25 21.01 30.31
N GLY A 446 -11.74 22.21 30.59
CA GLY A 446 -12.06 22.92 31.85
C GLY A 446 -11.24 22.52 33.08
N SER A 447 -10.44 21.45 33.03
CA SER A 447 -9.57 21.04 34.15
C SER A 447 -8.42 22.01 34.48
N GLY A 448 -8.17 23.01 33.64
CA GLY A 448 -7.08 23.99 33.81
C GLY A 448 -5.71 23.48 33.38
N LYS A 449 -5.64 22.66 32.32
CA LYS A 449 -4.38 22.15 31.75
C LYS A 449 -3.35 23.26 31.48
N THR A 450 -3.79 24.40 30.93
CA THR A 450 -2.95 25.57 30.68
C THR A 450 -2.36 26.11 31.99
N SER A 451 -3.20 26.32 33.01
CA SER A 451 -2.78 26.77 34.34
C SER A 451 -1.78 25.82 34.99
N VAL A 452 -2.02 24.50 34.93
CA VAL A 452 -1.11 23.48 35.45
C VAL A 452 0.22 23.52 34.69
N ALA A 453 0.20 23.62 33.35
CA ALA A 453 1.42 23.67 32.54
C ALA A 453 2.28 24.91 32.83
N ILE A 454 1.64 26.08 33.01
CA ILE A 454 2.33 27.31 33.42
C ILE A 454 2.90 27.17 34.84
N ALA A 455 2.11 26.64 35.77
CA ALA A 455 2.52 26.47 37.17
C ALA A 455 3.69 25.50 37.37
N ILE A 456 3.84 24.51 36.47
CA ILE A 456 4.99 23.59 36.48
C ILE A 456 6.32 24.35 36.35
N ALA A 457 6.39 25.45 35.58
CA ALA A 457 7.61 26.23 35.45
C ALA A 457 8.03 26.86 36.80
N GLU A 458 7.08 27.39 37.56
CA GLU A 458 7.32 27.96 38.90
C GLU A 458 7.69 26.89 39.93
N TYR A 459 7.04 25.72 39.86
CA TYR A 459 7.43 24.56 40.66
C TYR A 459 8.89 24.18 40.39
N LEU A 460 9.28 24.07 39.12
CA LEU A 460 10.65 23.70 38.72
C LEU A 460 11.67 24.76 39.14
N GLN A 461 11.35 26.06 38.99
CA GLN A 461 12.21 27.16 39.44
C GLN A 461 12.50 27.04 40.93
N THR A 462 11.46 26.84 41.75
CA THR A 462 11.59 26.68 43.20
C THR A 462 12.37 25.41 43.57
N ALA A 463 12.03 24.28 42.95
CA ALA A 463 12.66 23.00 43.22
C ALA A 463 14.16 22.99 42.86
N LEU A 464 14.54 23.61 41.74
CA LEU A 464 15.94 23.73 41.32
C LEU A 464 16.74 24.66 42.22
N GLY A 465 16.15 25.78 42.64
CA GLY A 465 16.76 26.72 43.58
C GLY A 465 17.06 26.09 44.94
N GLN A 466 16.17 25.23 45.44
CA GLN A 466 16.37 24.52 46.71
C GLN A 466 17.45 23.42 46.63
N ARG A 467 17.49 22.65 45.53
CA ARG A 467 18.45 21.53 45.38
C ARG A 467 19.89 22.01 45.16
N HIS A 468 20.07 23.17 44.53
CA HIS A 468 21.39 23.73 44.25
C HIS A 468 21.38 25.26 44.33
N ALA A 469 21.62 25.80 45.52
CA ALA A 469 21.76 27.25 45.73
C ALA A 469 22.84 27.92 44.84
N SER A 470 23.77 27.13 44.28
CA SER A 470 24.81 27.59 43.35
C SER A 470 24.51 27.33 41.87
N SER A 471 23.42 26.63 41.51
CA SER A 471 23.13 26.35 40.10
C SER A 471 22.38 27.50 39.44
N LYS A 472 22.90 27.96 38.28
CA LYS A 472 22.23 28.92 37.40
C LYS A 472 21.11 28.27 36.56
N ARG A 473 20.60 27.10 36.94
CA ARG A 473 19.59 26.40 36.13
C ARG A 473 18.21 26.99 36.42
N SER A 474 17.62 27.60 35.40
CA SER A 474 16.24 28.08 35.39
C SER A 474 15.43 27.27 34.37
N PRO A 475 14.13 27.01 34.61
CA PRO A 475 13.24 26.51 33.57
C PRO A 475 12.86 27.61 32.56
N TYR A 476 13.24 28.88 32.80
CA TYR A 476 13.01 29.99 31.90
C TYR A 476 14.21 30.25 30.96
N PRO A 477 13.94 30.78 29.75
CA PRO A 477 12.62 31.03 29.17
C PRO A 477 11.92 29.73 28.75
N VAL A 478 10.58 29.72 28.75
CA VAL A 478 9.78 28.54 28.40
C VAL A 478 9.29 28.62 26.96
N LEU A 479 9.41 27.53 26.19
CA LEU A 479 8.82 27.41 24.87
C LEU A 479 7.49 26.63 24.94
N VAL A 480 6.42 27.25 24.49
CA VAL A 480 5.09 26.67 24.35
C VAL A 480 4.83 26.41 22.87
N ALA A 481 4.44 25.19 22.51
CA ALA A 481 4.08 24.85 21.14
C ALA A 481 2.70 24.18 21.10
N GLY A 482 1.82 24.66 20.23
CA GLY A 482 0.48 24.12 20.11
C GLY A 482 -0.30 24.67 18.90
N PRO A 483 -1.51 24.15 18.66
CA PRO A 483 -2.37 24.64 17.60
C PRO A 483 -2.86 26.07 17.89
N GLY A 484 -3.08 26.85 16.82
CA GLY A 484 -3.50 28.26 16.93
C GLY A 484 -4.73 28.51 17.80
N ILE A 485 -5.64 27.54 17.89
CA ILE A 485 -6.82 27.62 18.76
C ILE A 485 -6.48 27.72 20.25
N VAL A 486 -5.32 27.23 20.70
CA VAL A 486 -4.85 27.38 22.09
C VAL A 486 -3.67 28.35 22.21
N THR A 487 -2.86 28.56 21.17
CA THR A 487 -1.71 29.48 21.24
C THR A 487 -2.03 30.90 20.76
N GLY A 488 -3.27 31.18 20.36
CA GLY A 488 -3.74 32.52 19.97
C GLY A 488 -3.89 33.48 21.16
N GLU A 489 -4.11 34.76 20.84
CA GLU A 489 -4.09 35.89 21.80
C GLU A 489 -5.02 35.71 23.01
N GLU A 490 -6.16 35.04 22.84
CA GLU A 490 -7.18 34.86 23.89
C GLU A 490 -6.89 33.73 24.90
N ASN A 491 -5.80 32.97 24.74
CA ASN A 491 -5.51 31.80 25.55
C ASN A 491 -4.17 31.93 26.28
N TRP A 492 -3.13 31.18 25.88
CA TRP A 492 -1.82 31.19 26.55
C TRP A 492 -1.24 32.60 26.81
N PRO A 493 -1.22 33.53 25.83
CA PRO A 493 -0.72 34.88 26.06
C PRO A 493 -1.42 35.62 27.20
N LYS A 494 -2.72 35.40 27.37
CA LYS A 494 -3.54 35.96 28.46
C LYS A 494 -3.38 35.18 29.76
N GLU A 495 -3.36 33.84 29.69
CA GLU A 495 -3.30 32.98 30.87
C GLU A 495 -1.94 32.99 31.58
N ILE A 496 -0.84 33.25 30.87
CA ILE A 496 0.52 33.32 31.43
C ILE A 496 0.64 34.36 32.56
N PRO A 497 0.36 35.64 32.33
CA PRO A 497 0.42 36.65 33.39
C PRO A 497 -0.66 36.43 34.46
N ASP A 498 -1.83 35.90 34.10
CA ASP A 498 -2.91 35.59 35.06
C ASP A 498 -2.51 34.51 36.07
N VAL A 499 -1.74 33.50 35.62
CA VAL A 499 -1.34 32.36 36.45
C VAL A 499 -0.03 32.64 37.19
N THR A 500 0.94 33.27 36.54
CA THR A 500 2.26 33.54 37.13
C THR A 500 2.52 35.04 37.19
N PRO A 501 2.53 35.65 38.40
CA PRO A 501 2.82 37.07 38.55
C PRO A 501 4.18 37.45 37.95
N GLY A 502 4.18 38.52 37.15
CA GLY A 502 5.38 39.04 36.47
C GLY A 502 5.86 38.23 35.27
N ALA A 503 5.11 37.21 34.83
CA ALA A 503 5.41 36.47 33.62
C ALA A 503 4.88 37.18 32.37
N GLU A 504 5.59 37.02 31.26
CA GLU A 504 5.20 37.60 29.96
C GLU A 504 5.24 36.55 28.85
N GLY A 505 4.21 36.54 28.01
CA GLY A 505 4.10 35.69 26.82
C GLY A 505 4.31 36.46 25.52
N ARG A 506 5.12 35.93 24.61
CA ARG A 506 5.31 36.46 23.25
C ARG A 506 4.92 35.43 22.20
N VAL A 507 3.97 35.77 21.34
CA VAL A 507 3.56 34.91 20.23
C VAL A 507 4.61 34.96 19.11
N ILE A 508 5.22 33.81 18.83
CA ILE A 508 6.20 33.63 17.77
C ILE A 508 5.46 33.28 16.47
N THR A 509 5.63 34.11 15.45
CA THR A 509 4.96 33.95 14.14
C THR A 509 5.91 33.48 13.04
N VAL A 510 7.20 33.74 13.19
CA VAL A 510 8.25 33.39 12.22
C VAL A 510 9.55 33.05 12.95
N GLY A 511 10.39 32.19 12.36
CA GLY A 511 11.71 31.89 12.94
C GLY A 511 12.63 33.11 12.95
N VAL A 512 12.65 33.84 11.82
CA VAL A 512 13.41 35.09 11.63
C VAL A 512 12.49 36.10 10.96
N LYS A 513 12.56 37.37 11.38
CA LYS A 513 11.77 38.43 10.77
C LYS A 513 12.13 38.55 9.27
N PRO A 514 11.17 38.34 8.35
CA PRO A 514 11.47 38.43 6.93
C PRO A 514 11.82 39.86 6.57
N LEU A 515 12.90 40.05 5.80
CA LEU A 515 13.20 41.34 5.21
C LEU A 515 12.08 41.71 4.23
N PRO A 516 11.58 42.96 4.26
CA PRO A 516 10.61 43.40 3.28
C PRO A 516 11.11 43.20 1.84
N LYS A 517 10.21 42.86 0.93
CA LYS A 517 10.57 42.61 -0.47
C LYS A 517 11.22 43.86 -1.08
N PRO A 518 12.20 43.71 -1.99
CA PRO A 518 12.68 44.81 -2.81
C PRO A 518 11.52 45.50 -3.53
N GLU A 519 11.63 46.81 -3.74
CA GLU A 519 10.59 47.58 -4.41
C GLU A 519 10.39 47.12 -5.88
N LYS A 520 9.22 47.41 -6.44
CA LYS A 520 8.94 47.18 -7.87
C LYS A 520 9.85 48.04 -8.76
N ILE A 521 10.18 47.56 -9.96
CA ILE A 521 11.05 48.27 -10.90
C ILE A 521 10.51 49.67 -11.22
N GLY A 522 9.21 49.80 -11.52
CA GLY A 522 8.59 51.10 -11.79
C GLY A 522 8.75 52.09 -10.63
N ARG A 523 8.36 51.67 -9.42
CA ARG A 523 8.50 52.46 -8.17
C ARG A 523 9.94 52.78 -7.80
N TRP A 524 10.89 51.87 -8.06
CA TRP A 524 12.31 52.14 -7.88
C TRP A 524 12.79 53.21 -8.86
N LEU A 525 12.38 53.16 -10.13
CA LEU A 525 12.69 54.21 -11.11
C LEU A 525 12.08 55.55 -10.71
N GLU A 526 10.83 55.58 -10.21
CA GLU A 526 10.22 56.78 -9.63
C GLU A 526 11.06 57.35 -8.48
N SER A 527 11.62 56.50 -7.61
CA SER A 527 12.50 56.93 -6.51
C SER A 527 13.81 57.55 -6.97
N LEU A 528 14.24 57.24 -8.21
CA LEU A 528 15.37 57.88 -8.89
C LEU A 528 14.95 59.18 -9.62
N GLY A 529 13.69 59.60 -9.47
CA GLY A 529 13.10 60.77 -10.11
C GLY A 529 12.46 60.51 -11.47
N LEU A 530 12.49 59.27 -11.99
CA LEU A 530 12.04 58.96 -13.34
C LEU A 530 10.53 58.75 -13.39
N GLN A 531 9.83 59.61 -14.13
CA GLN A 531 8.38 59.51 -14.31
C GLN A 531 8.07 58.69 -15.57
N LEU A 532 7.45 57.52 -15.39
CA LEU A 532 7.09 56.63 -16.48
C LEU A 532 5.58 56.58 -16.65
N ASP A 533 5.12 56.60 -17.90
CA ASP A 533 3.75 56.21 -18.25
C ASP A 533 3.66 54.67 -18.23
N GLU A 534 3.24 54.10 -17.09
CA GLU A 534 3.29 52.65 -16.85
C GLU A 534 2.46 51.82 -17.85
N ASP A 535 1.35 52.36 -18.36
CA ASP A 535 0.47 51.68 -19.33
C ASP A 535 1.19 51.46 -20.66
N ALA A 536 2.13 52.35 -20.99
CA ALA A 536 2.94 52.28 -22.20
C ALA A 536 4.01 51.17 -22.14
N PHE A 537 4.15 50.44 -21.03
CA PHE A 537 5.09 49.33 -20.84
C PHE A 537 4.42 47.95 -20.80
N GLU A 538 3.09 47.88 -21.00
CA GLU A 538 2.39 46.60 -21.07
C GLU A 538 2.86 45.73 -22.24
N GLY A 539 3.16 44.45 -21.96
CA GLY A 539 3.52 43.46 -22.99
C GLY A 539 4.87 43.68 -23.66
N LEU A 540 5.69 44.61 -23.19
CA LEU A 540 7.02 44.85 -23.73
C LEU A 540 8.02 43.78 -23.28
N THR A 541 8.92 43.40 -24.18
CA THR A 541 10.09 42.55 -23.87
C THR A 541 11.15 43.34 -23.11
N THR A 542 12.14 42.66 -22.51
CA THR A 542 13.22 43.34 -21.77
C THR A 542 13.93 44.38 -22.62
N GLY A 543 14.27 44.05 -23.87
CA GLY A 543 14.97 44.97 -24.78
C GLY A 543 14.16 46.23 -25.09
N SER A 544 12.86 46.07 -25.37
CA SER A 544 11.95 47.19 -25.64
C SER A 544 11.71 48.05 -24.39
N CYS A 545 11.55 47.42 -23.22
CA CYS A 545 11.46 48.12 -21.93
C CYS A 545 12.72 48.96 -21.65
N LEU A 546 13.91 48.36 -21.77
CA LEU A 546 15.18 49.06 -21.54
C LEU A 546 15.35 50.26 -22.48
N GLY A 547 15.12 50.06 -23.78
CA GLY A 547 15.23 51.12 -24.77
C GLY A 547 14.30 52.29 -24.47
N LYS A 548 13.06 52.00 -24.07
CA LYS A 548 12.07 53.01 -23.71
C LYS A 548 12.40 53.74 -22.41
N ILE A 549 12.83 53.02 -21.36
CA ILE A 549 13.29 53.63 -20.10
C ILE A 549 14.49 54.55 -20.35
N MET A 550 15.44 54.13 -21.19
CA MET A 550 16.61 54.96 -21.53
C MET A 550 16.22 56.24 -22.29
N LEU A 551 15.28 56.13 -23.23
CA LEU A 551 14.77 57.30 -23.95
C LEU A 551 14.10 58.28 -22.98
N THR A 552 13.19 57.79 -22.13
CA THR A 552 12.50 58.61 -21.13
C THR A 552 13.46 59.24 -20.11
N ALA A 553 14.48 58.50 -19.67
CA ALA A 553 15.49 59.04 -18.76
C ALA A 553 16.34 60.14 -19.43
N LYS A 554 16.68 59.97 -20.71
CA LYS A 554 17.38 60.99 -21.49
C LYS A 554 16.51 62.25 -21.66
N ASP A 555 15.23 62.08 -21.98
CA ASP A 555 14.30 63.19 -22.19
C ASP A 555 14.03 63.97 -20.89
N GLN A 556 14.04 63.28 -19.73
CA GLN A 556 13.86 63.90 -18.41
C GLN A 556 15.18 64.37 -17.77
N GLY A 557 16.33 64.17 -18.43
CA GLY A 557 17.64 64.59 -17.91
C GLY A 557 18.12 63.80 -16.69
N ILE A 558 17.65 62.56 -16.50
CA ILE A 558 17.96 61.72 -15.34
C ILE A 558 19.11 60.76 -15.68
N PRO A 559 20.27 60.85 -15.02
CA PRO A 559 21.42 60.02 -15.34
C PRO A 559 21.25 58.60 -14.78
N LEU A 560 21.10 57.61 -15.68
CA LEU A 560 21.19 56.19 -15.33
C LEU A 560 22.65 55.74 -15.35
N THR A 561 23.28 55.72 -14.17
CA THR A 561 24.67 55.26 -14.03
C THR A 561 24.83 53.80 -14.46
N HIS A 562 26.06 53.38 -14.79
CA HIS A 562 26.33 51.99 -15.20
C HIS A 562 25.84 50.94 -14.19
N PRO A 563 26.00 51.12 -12.85
CA PRO A 563 25.38 50.24 -11.86
C PRO A 563 23.85 50.15 -11.95
N ILE A 564 23.16 51.30 -12.08
CA ILE A 564 21.68 51.35 -12.20
C ILE A 564 21.24 50.62 -13.47
N TRP A 565 21.93 50.86 -14.58
CA TRP A 565 21.63 50.21 -15.86
C TRP A 565 21.79 48.68 -15.77
N ARG A 566 22.88 48.19 -15.16
CA ARG A 566 23.10 46.75 -14.95
C ARG A 566 22.04 46.10 -14.07
N ALA A 567 21.64 46.78 -12.99
CA ALA A 567 20.58 46.30 -12.11
C ALA A 567 19.21 46.28 -12.82
N LEU A 568 18.91 47.31 -13.62
CA LEU A 568 17.67 47.39 -14.40
C LEU A 568 17.59 46.30 -15.47
N GLU A 569 18.68 46.09 -16.24
CA GLU A 569 18.77 45.02 -17.24
C GLU A 569 18.53 43.65 -16.59
N GLY A 570 19.20 43.37 -15.46
CA GLY A 570 19.03 42.12 -14.74
C GLY A 570 17.62 41.93 -14.14
N ALA A 571 17.02 43.00 -13.61
CA ALA A 571 15.69 42.96 -13.02
C ALA A 571 14.60 42.71 -14.08
N LEU A 572 14.70 43.37 -15.24
CA LEU A 572 13.77 43.19 -16.36
C LEU A 572 13.89 41.80 -16.98
N LYS A 573 15.11 41.28 -17.19
CA LYS A 573 15.31 39.89 -17.66
C LYS A 573 14.67 38.88 -16.71
N ARG A 574 14.78 39.11 -15.40
CA ARG A 574 14.13 38.25 -14.39
C ARG A 574 12.61 38.38 -14.46
N ALA A 575 12.07 39.59 -14.58
CA ALA A 575 10.64 39.82 -14.74
C ALA A 575 10.09 39.22 -16.04
N GLU A 576 10.87 39.17 -17.11
CA GLU A 576 10.45 38.56 -18.38
C GLU A 576 10.45 37.03 -18.30
N LYS A 577 11.41 36.46 -17.56
CA LYS A 577 11.45 35.03 -17.26
C LYS A 577 10.31 34.60 -16.33
N ASP A 578 10.08 35.39 -15.28
CA ASP A 578 9.06 35.17 -14.26
C ASP A 578 8.02 36.30 -14.33
N THR A 579 7.16 36.25 -15.34
CA THR A 579 6.21 37.31 -15.70
C THR A 579 5.33 37.74 -14.51
N PRO A 580 5.32 39.04 -14.13
CA PRO A 580 4.47 39.53 -13.06
C PRO A 580 2.98 39.32 -13.36
N PRO A 581 2.13 39.20 -12.32
CA PRO A 581 0.69 39.11 -12.51
C PRO A 581 0.17 40.40 -13.15
N LYS A 582 -0.76 40.24 -14.10
CA LYS A 582 -1.42 41.35 -14.78
C LYS A 582 -2.25 42.17 -13.79
N ARG A 583 -2.16 43.51 -13.88
CA ARG A 583 -3.00 44.42 -13.09
C ARG A 583 -4.48 44.28 -13.48
N LYS A 584 -5.39 44.64 -12.58
CA LYS A 584 -6.85 44.44 -12.74
C LYS A 584 -7.42 45.06 -14.03
N ASN A 585 -6.84 46.16 -14.51
CA ASN A 585 -7.32 46.88 -15.71
C ASN A 585 -6.36 46.80 -16.91
N ALA A 586 -5.23 46.08 -16.77
CA ALA A 586 -4.23 45.97 -17.83
C ALA A 586 -4.63 44.94 -18.89
N LYS A 587 -4.21 45.13 -20.14
CA LYS A 587 -4.41 44.15 -21.22
C LYS A 587 -3.34 43.06 -21.17
N GLN A 588 -2.10 43.43 -20.88
CA GLN A 588 -0.95 42.52 -20.76
C GLN A 588 -0.14 42.83 -19.48
N PRO A 589 0.63 41.89 -18.93
CA PRO A 589 1.50 42.17 -17.80
C PRO A 589 2.61 43.16 -18.18
N SER A 590 3.02 44.00 -17.22
CA SER A 590 4.14 44.94 -17.39
C SER A 590 5.36 44.42 -16.63
N LEU A 591 6.53 44.45 -17.28
CA LEU A 591 7.79 44.06 -16.63
C LEU A 591 8.17 45.02 -15.48
N LEU A 592 7.63 46.24 -15.46
CA LEU A 592 7.83 47.22 -14.39
C LEU A 592 7.28 46.76 -13.04
N ASP A 593 6.33 45.81 -13.04
CA ASP A 593 5.80 45.17 -11.83
C ASP A 593 6.73 44.10 -11.25
N GLY A 594 7.82 43.78 -11.94
CA GLY A 594 8.91 42.95 -11.44
C GLY A 594 9.66 43.57 -10.26
N ARG A 595 10.48 42.78 -9.58
CA ARG A 595 11.21 43.22 -8.37
C ARG A 595 12.63 43.65 -8.71
N ALA A 596 13.04 44.82 -8.24
CA ALA A 596 14.36 45.42 -8.50
C ALA A 596 15.52 44.81 -7.66
N GLY A 597 15.32 43.69 -6.97
CA GLY A 597 16.26 43.19 -5.97
C GLY A 597 17.36 42.23 -6.47
N GLY A 598 18.35 42.00 -5.61
CA GLY A 598 19.49 41.09 -5.86
C GLY A 598 20.77 41.78 -6.34
N PHE A 599 20.83 43.10 -6.22
CA PHE A 599 21.90 43.94 -6.76
C PHE A 599 22.62 44.78 -5.68
N ALA A 600 22.53 44.39 -4.41
CA ALA A 600 23.19 45.12 -3.31
C ALA A 600 24.73 45.20 -3.50
N TRP A 601 25.33 44.21 -4.17
CA TRP A 601 26.76 44.20 -4.51
C TRP A 601 27.17 45.29 -5.52
N LEU A 602 26.22 45.92 -6.21
CA LEU A 602 26.47 47.08 -7.07
C LEU A 602 26.50 48.40 -6.28
N GLY A 603 26.38 48.36 -4.94
CA GLY A 603 26.35 49.56 -4.09
C GLY A 603 25.09 50.39 -4.24
N LEU A 604 24.02 49.82 -4.82
CA LEU A 604 22.74 50.48 -5.02
C LEU A 604 21.87 50.34 -3.77
N ASP A 605 21.38 51.46 -3.26
CA ASP A 605 20.34 51.47 -2.24
C ASP A 605 18.97 51.35 -2.92
N ILE A 606 18.44 50.13 -2.93
CA ILE A 606 17.13 49.83 -3.52
C ILE A 606 16.10 49.83 -2.39
N PRO A 607 15.09 50.73 -2.45
CA PRO A 607 14.03 50.79 -1.45
C PRO A 607 13.31 49.45 -1.28
N ARG A 608 12.65 49.30 -0.14
CA ARG A 608 11.80 48.15 0.14
C ARG A 608 10.32 48.51 0.02
N ASP A 609 9.54 47.54 -0.43
CA ASP A 609 8.09 47.64 -0.57
C ASP A 609 7.44 47.97 0.78
N ALA A 610 6.92 49.19 0.90
CA ALA A 610 6.36 49.71 2.15
C ALA A 610 5.09 48.95 2.60
N ASN A 611 4.33 48.38 1.67
CA ASN A 611 3.13 47.60 2.01
C ASN A 611 3.53 46.25 2.60
N HIS A 612 4.49 45.57 1.97
CA HIS A 612 5.06 44.35 2.54
C HIS A 612 5.81 44.62 3.86
N GLY A 613 6.41 45.79 4.01
CA GLY A 613 6.98 46.26 5.28
C GLY A 613 5.93 46.33 6.40
N ARG A 614 4.76 46.91 6.12
CA ARG A 614 3.63 46.97 7.08
C ARG A 614 3.09 45.58 7.41
N GLU A 615 2.94 44.69 6.43
CA GLU A 615 2.51 43.30 6.65
C GLU A 615 3.47 42.49 7.52
N THR A 616 4.77 42.78 7.44
CA THR A 616 5.80 42.07 8.20
C THR A 616 6.14 42.74 9.54
N ALA A 617 5.67 43.97 9.78
CA ALA A 617 5.92 44.72 10.99
C ALA A 617 5.30 44.06 12.23
N GLY A 618 4.09 43.50 12.11
CA GLY A 618 3.37 42.81 13.19
C GLY A 618 3.87 41.39 13.51
N LYS A 619 4.89 40.88 12.79
CA LYS A 619 5.42 39.53 13.00
C LYS A 619 6.57 39.55 14.00
N TYR A 620 6.35 38.97 15.19
CA TYR A 620 7.37 38.76 16.19
C TYR A 620 8.09 37.42 15.97
N SER A 621 9.42 37.41 16.08
CA SER A 621 10.27 36.29 15.65
C SER A 621 10.98 35.59 16.82
N LEU A 622 11.31 34.31 16.65
CA LEU A 622 12.06 33.56 17.66
C LEU A 622 13.45 34.17 17.90
N ALA A 623 14.14 34.58 16.83
CA ALA A 623 15.42 35.27 16.94
C ALA A 623 15.32 36.57 17.75
N GLN A 624 14.25 37.34 17.54
CA GLN A 624 13.98 38.56 18.31
C GLN A 624 13.70 38.26 19.78
N PHE A 625 12.89 37.24 20.08
CA PHE A 625 12.64 36.81 21.46
C PHE A 625 13.93 36.46 22.20
N VAL A 626 14.81 35.68 21.56
CA VAL A 626 16.10 35.28 22.16
C VAL A 626 17.00 36.49 22.39
N ASP A 627 17.10 37.41 21.44
CA ASP A 627 17.88 38.66 21.60
C ASP A 627 17.35 39.52 22.75
N GLU A 628 16.04 39.77 22.76
CA GLU A 628 15.40 40.60 23.79
C GLU A 628 15.54 39.98 25.19
N TYR A 629 15.40 38.66 25.31
CA TYR A 629 15.62 37.95 26.58
C TYR A 629 17.08 38.02 27.03
N GLN A 630 18.05 37.77 26.15
CA GLN A 630 19.48 37.84 26.47
C GLN A 630 19.93 39.24 26.88
N ARG A 631 19.30 40.27 26.32
CA ARG A 631 19.56 41.68 26.65
C ARG A 631 18.82 42.18 27.89
N GLY A 632 18.00 41.34 28.52
CA GLY A 632 17.19 41.71 29.70
C GLY A 632 16.04 42.67 29.39
N LEU A 633 15.59 42.72 28.13
CA LEU A 633 14.42 43.51 27.72
C LEU A 633 13.10 42.78 28.03
N LEU A 634 13.16 41.46 28.20
CA LEU A 634 12.05 40.64 28.66
C LEU A 634 12.26 40.22 30.12
N PRO A 635 11.19 40.02 30.92
CA PRO A 635 11.32 39.56 32.30
C PRO A 635 11.93 38.16 32.39
N GLU A 636 12.49 37.79 33.54
CA GLU A 636 13.05 36.43 33.76
C GLU A 636 12.02 35.34 33.41
N LYS A 637 10.76 35.56 33.81
CA LYS A 637 9.62 34.66 33.60
C LYS A 637 9.00 34.82 32.21
N SER A 638 9.79 34.59 31.17
CA SER A 638 9.34 34.76 29.78
C SER A 638 8.92 33.46 29.10
N PHE A 639 7.85 33.53 28.31
CA PHE A 639 7.31 32.43 27.52
C PHE A 639 7.30 32.78 26.02
N ALA A 640 7.97 31.96 25.20
CA ALA A 640 7.84 32.00 23.75
C ALA A 640 6.70 31.06 23.32
N ILE A 641 5.71 31.59 22.61
CA ILE A 641 4.50 30.85 22.23
C ILE A 641 4.50 30.63 20.73
N LEU A 642 4.88 29.43 20.30
CA LEU A 642 4.88 29.02 18.91
C LEU A 642 3.51 28.46 18.52
N SER A 643 2.75 29.25 17.79
CA SER A 643 1.57 28.75 17.08
C SER A 643 2.04 28.02 15.84
N TYR A 644 1.84 26.72 15.81
CA TYR A 644 1.75 26.04 14.53
C TYR A 644 0.26 25.75 14.31
N GLU A 645 -0.37 26.50 13.42
CA GLU A 645 -1.26 25.77 12.53
C GLU A 645 -0.37 24.69 11.95
N THR A 646 -0.74 23.42 12.12
CA THR A 646 -0.20 22.42 11.22
C THR A 646 -0.61 22.93 9.84
N ALA A 647 0.29 23.69 9.17
CA ALA A 647 0.42 23.60 7.75
C ALA A 647 0.36 22.10 7.53
N LYS A 648 -0.73 21.65 6.91
CA LYS A 648 -0.87 20.27 6.48
C LYS A 648 0.33 20.10 5.57
N LEU A 649 1.47 19.67 6.13
CA LEU A 649 2.55 19.11 5.37
C LEU A 649 1.83 18.05 4.57
N GLY A 650 1.79 18.23 3.25
CA GLY A 650 1.23 17.24 2.35
C GLY A 650 1.77 15.89 2.80
N PRO A 651 1.04 14.79 2.58
CA PRO A 651 1.16 13.54 3.35
C PRO A 651 2.54 12.84 3.36
N GLY A 652 3.58 13.44 2.79
CA GLY A 652 4.93 12.91 2.66
C GLY A 652 4.99 11.82 1.59
N ARG A 653 3.94 11.73 0.77
CA ARG A 653 3.73 10.67 -0.22
C ARG A 653 4.10 11.19 -1.60
N VAL A 654 4.97 10.48 -2.28
CA VAL A 654 5.30 10.67 -3.70
C VAL A 654 4.77 9.50 -4.51
N ASN A 655 4.53 9.73 -5.79
CA ASN A 655 3.98 8.73 -6.69
C ASN A 655 4.96 7.58 -6.91
N ALA A 656 4.51 6.35 -6.61
CA ALA A 656 5.26 5.11 -6.85
C ALA A 656 4.72 4.30 -8.04
N MET A 657 3.71 4.82 -8.75
CA MET A 657 3.07 4.16 -9.88
C MET A 657 3.95 4.23 -11.12
N ARG A 658 3.99 3.13 -11.88
CA ARG A 658 4.62 3.10 -13.21
C ARG A 658 3.69 3.72 -14.25
N THR A 659 4.18 4.00 -15.45
CA THR A 659 3.33 4.54 -16.52
C THR A 659 3.34 3.64 -17.75
N LYS A 660 2.18 3.50 -18.40
CA LYS A 660 1.98 2.72 -19.62
C LYS A 660 1.15 3.52 -20.62
N ARG A 661 1.42 3.38 -21.92
CA ARG A 661 0.56 3.92 -22.97
C ARG A 661 -0.51 2.89 -23.33
N VAL A 662 -1.78 3.30 -23.30
CA VAL A 662 -2.93 2.46 -23.63
C VAL A 662 -3.83 3.17 -24.61
N LYS A 663 -4.47 2.41 -25.49
CA LYS A 663 -5.42 2.92 -26.47
C LYS A 663 -6.79 3.06 -25.78
N VAL A 664 -7.21 4.30 -25.55
CA VAL A 664 -8.47 4.62 -24.88
C VAL A 664 -9.52 4.96 -25.94
N TRP A 665 -10.68 4.33 -25.80
CA TRP A 665 -11.82 4.53 -26.68
C TRP A 665 -12.77 5.55 -26.06
N HIS A 666 -13.26 6.47 -26.88
CA HIS A 666 -14.33 7.39 -26.51
C HIS A 666 -15.36 7.41 -27.64
N MET A 667 -16.60 7.65 -27.27
CA MET A 667 -17.67 7.95 -28.22
C MET A 667 -17.61 9.45 -28.49
N ASP A 668 -17.57 9.84 -29.77
CA ASP A 668 -17.76 11.24 -30.14
C ASP A 668 -19.25 11.63 -30.09
N GLU A 669 -19.54 12.92 -30.37
CA GLU A 669 -20.89 13.49 -30.29
C GLU A 669 -21.85 12.90 -31.35
N GLU A 670 -21.32 12.20 -32.34
CA GLU A 670 -22.04 11.54 -33.43
C GLU A 670 -22.25 10.04 -33.16
N GLY A 671 -21.71 9.53 -32.04
CA GLY A 671 -21.86 8.15 -31.62
C GLY A 671 -20.84 7.18 -32.22
N GLU A 672 -19.80 7.68 -32.90
CA GLU A 672 -18.72 6.85 -33.43
C GLU A 672 -17.62 6.59 -32.40
N ARG A 673 -17.07 5.37 -32.43
CA ARG A 673 -15.99 4.94 -31.52
C ARG A 673 -14.63 5.42 -32.04
N GLN A 674 -14.10 6.46 -31.42
CA GLN A 674 -12.76 6.96 -31.71
C GLN A 674 -11.73 6.54 -30.65
N ALA A 675 -10.52 6.20 -31.09
CA ALA A 675 -9.43 5.77 -30.23
C ALA A 675 -8.26 6.75 -30.22
N HIS A 676 -7.77 7.10 -29.04
CA HIS A 676 -6.51 7.83 -28.88
C HIS A 676 -5.58 7.13 -27.89
N LEU A 677 -4.28 7.34 -28.04
CA LEU A 677 -3.29 6.81 -27.08
C LEU A 677 -3.17 7.74 -25.88
N ALA A 678 -3.51 7.22 -24.69
CA ALA A 678 -3.36 7.93 -23.42
C ALA A 678 -2.28 7.28 -22.56
N GLN A 679 -1.52 8.10 -21.84
CA GLN A 679 -0.56 7.62 -20.84
C GLN A 679 -1.26 7.51 -19.48
N VAL A 680 -1.30 6.30 -18.93
CA VAL A 680 -1.97 5.97 -17.67
C VAL A 680 -0.97 5.43 -16.65
N CYS A 681 -1.32 5.55 -15.37
CA CYS A 681 -0.56 4.96 -14.27
C CYS A 681 -0.89 3.47 -14.13
N THR A 682 0.11 2.66 -13.80
CA THR A 682 -0.04 1.23 -13.51
C THR A 682 0.56 0.91 -12.14
N CYS A 683 -0.04 -0.07 -11.48
CA CYS A 683 0.41 -0.57 -10.19
C CYS A 683 1.85 -1.12 -10.33
N PRO A 684 2.78 -0.76 -9.42
CA PRO A 684 4.15 -1.27 -9.47
C PRO A 684 4.26 -2.76 -9.08
N GLY A 685 3.27 -3.31 -8.36
CA GLY A 685 3.20 -4.72 -7.96
C GLY A 685 2.54 -5.60 -9.01
N CYS A 686 1.21 -5.46 -9.21
CA CYS A 686 0.46 -6.32 -10.13
C CYS A 686 0.45 -5.85 -11.60
N GLY A 687 1.00 -4.67 -11.92
CA GLY A 687 1.01 -4.14 -13.29
C GLY A 687 -0.35 -3.65 -13.83
N ALA A 688 -1.45 -3.81 -13.08
CA ALA A 688 -2.78 -3.38 -13.49
C ALA A 688 -2.86 -1.86 -13.67
N ILE A 689 -3.71 -1.40 -14.60
CA ILE A 689 -3.98 0.02 -14.79
C ILE A 689 -4.65 0.56 -13.53
N VAL A 690 -4.13 1.67 -13.00
CA VAL A 690 -4.68 2.32 -11.81
C VAL A 690 -5.90 3.16 -12.21
N ALA A 691 -7.01 2.92 -11.53
CA ALA A 691 -8.24 3.70 -11.67
C ALA A 691 -8.92 3.95 -10.33
N ASP A 692 -9.80 4.96 -10.29
CA ASP A 692 -10.66 5.24 -9.13
C ASP A 692 -11.81 4.24 -8.96
N GLY A 693 -11.98 3.32 -9.91
CA GLY A 693 -12.97 2.24 -9.83
C GLY A 693 -12.68 1.16 -10.84
N TYR A 694 -12.95 -0.07 -10.44
CA TYR A 694 -12.83 -1.28 -11.25
C TYR A 694 -14.20 -1.90 -11.39
N ASP A 695 -14.43 -2.50 -12.54
CA ASP A 695 -15.58 -3.34 -12.78
C ASP A 695 -15.46 -4.61 -11.91
N PRO A 696 -16.46 -4.93 -11.06
CA PRO A 696 -16.37 -6.04 -10.12
C PRO A 696 -16.30 -7.42 -10.79
N GLU A 697 -16.84 -7.57 -12.00
CA GLU A 697 -16.91 -8.85 -12.71
C GLU A 697 -15.70 -9.07 -13.62
N SER A 698 -15.33 -8.04 -14.39
CA SER A 698 -14.25 -8.13 -15.39
C SER A 698 -12.88 -7.73 -14.86
N GLY A 699 -12.81 -7.07 -13.69
CA GLY A 699 -11.58 -6.50 -13.13
C GLY A 699 -10.96 -5.38 -13.97
N ALA A 700 -11.65 -4.95 -15.03
CA ALA A 700 -11.21 -3.87 -15.89
C ALA A 700 -11.41 -2.52 -15.21
N PRO A 701 -10.54 -1.52 -15.46
CA PRO A 701 -10.75 -0.20 -14.91
C PRO A 701 -11.93 0.47 -15.61
N LEU A 702 -12.83 1.09 -14.83
CA LEU A 702 -14.04 1.70 -15.38
C LEU A 702 -13.70 2.83 -16.39
N PRO A 703 -14.45 2.96 -17.50
CA PRO A 703 -14.19 3.97 -18.52
C PRO A 703 -14.11 5.39 -17.93
N GLY A 704 -13.03 6.12 -18.24
CA GLY A 704 -12.82 7.49 -17.77
C GLY A 704 -12.34 7.63 -16.32
N LYS A 705 -12.15 6.52 -15.58
CA LYS A 705 -11.66 6.51 -14.19
C LYS A 705 -10.15 6.27 -14.05
N PHE A 706 -9.42 6.15 -15.16
CA PHE A 706 -7.97 5.93 -15.15
C PHE A 706 -7.21 7.10 -14.53
N VAL A 707 -6.19 6.79 -13.74
CA VAL A 707 -5.27 7.78 -13.17
C VAL A 707 -4.17 8.06 -14.18
N THR A 708 -4.01 9.32 -14.57
CA THR A 708 -2.93 9.77 -15.47
C THR A 708 -1.75 10.31 -14.67
N PRO A 709 -0.52 10.34 -15.23
CA PRO A 709 0.65 10.86 -14.53
C PRO A 709 0.47 12.28 -13.99
N VAL A 710 -0.22 13.14 -14.76
CA VAL A 710 -0.53 14.53 -14.37
C VAL A 710 -1.44 14.61 -13.14
N LYS A 711 -2.28 13.59 -12.91
CA LYS A 711 -3.22 13.54 -11.78
C LYS A 711 -2.70 12.72 -10.60
N ALA A 712 -1.65 11.93 -10.81
CA ALA A 712 -1.15 10.94 -9.87
C ALA A 712 -0.79 11.54 -8.50
N ASP A 713 -0.01 12.62 -8.49
CA ASP A 713 0.48 13.25 -7.25
C ASP A 713 -0.68 13.80 -6.40
N ASN A 714 -1.63 14.49 -7.01
CA ASN A 714 -2.82 14.99 -6.32
C ASN A 714 -3.72 13.85 -5.85
N TRP A 715 -3.81 12.76 -6.62
CA TRP A 715 -4.67 11.62 -6.33
C TRP A 715 -4.20 10.79 -5.11
N ILE A 716 -2.88 10.67 -4.92
CA ILE A 716 -2.26 10.03 -3.74
C ILE A 716 -2.09 11.00 -2.57
N ALA A 717 -2.03 12.31 -2.81
CA ALA A 717 -1.91 13.32 -1.77
C ALA A 717 -3.15 13.34 -0.84
N MET A 718 -4.32 12.98 -1.36
CA MET A 718 -5.56 13.03 -0.59
C MET A 718 -5.72 11.88 0.41
N ARG A 719 -5.26 10.66 0.08
CA ARG A 719 -5.36 9.47 0.97
C ARG A 719 -4.34 8.41 0.59
N ARG A 720 -4.04 7.47 1.50
CA ARG A 720 -3.17 6.34 1.16
C ARG A 720 -3.91 5.50 0.13
N ARG A 721 -3.37 5.44 -1.09
CA ARG A 721 -3.96 4.69 -2.18
C ARG A 721 -3.21 3.37 -2.28
N PHE A 722 -3.97 2.29 -2.14
CA PHE A 722 -3.51 0.95 -2.41
C PHE A 722 -4.22 0.47 -3.67
N CYS A 723 -3.56 -0.35 -4.47
CA CYS A 723 -4.13 -0.89 -5.69
C CYS A 723 -5.44 -1.62 -5.38
N GLN A 724 -6.53 -1.20 -6.03
CA GLN A 724 -7.86 -1.80 -5.89
C GLN A 724 -8.18 -2.74 -7.06
N ALA A 725 -7.19 -3.05 -7.91
CA ALA A 725 -7.40 -4.00 -8.99
C ALA A 725 -7.78 -5.35 -8.36
N PRO A 726 -8.90 -5.97 -8.78
CA PRO A 726 -9.28 -7.29 -8.29
C PRO A 726 -8.15 -8.28 -8.46
N THR A 727 -7.81 -8.96 -7.39
CA THR A 727 -6.73 -9.94 -7.32
C THR A 727 -7.25 -11.09 -6.48
N PRO A 728 -7.81 -12.13 -7.13
CA PRO A 728 -8.24 -13.35 -6.45
C PRO A 728 -7.07 -13.95 -5.65
N ARG A 729 -7.39 -14.61 -4.53
CA ARG A 729 -6.38 -15.26 -3.70
C ARG A 729 -6.93 -16.50 -2.99
N TRP A 730 -6.06 -17.44 -2.64
CA TRP A 730 -6.43 -18.55 -1.76
C TRP A 730 -6.72 -18.10 -0.33
N VAL A 731 -7.86 -18.52 0.21
CA VAL A 731 -8.30 -18.24 1.59
C VAL A 731 -8.51 -19.57 2.31
N TRP A 732 -8.14 -19.62 3.58
CA TRP A 732 -8.34 -20.80 4.42
C TRP A 732 -9.79 -20.84 4.89
N ASP A 733 -10.50 -21.92 4.59
CA ASP A 733 -11.86 -22.17 5.06
C ASP A 733 -11.79 -23.10 6.27
N GLU A 734 -12.18 -22.57 7.44
CA GLU A 734 -12.12 -23.25 8.73
C GLU A 734 -13.13 -24.40 8.84
N GLU A 735 -14.24 -24.38 8.09
CA GLU A 735 -15.25 -25.45 8.13
C GLU A 735 -14.82 -26.67 7.32
N THR A 736 -14.18 -26.44 6.17
CA THR A 736 -13.75 -27.51 5.27
C THR A 736 -12.30 -27.95 5.50
N GLY A 737 -11.52 -27.16 6.23
CA GLY A 737 -10.09 -27.41 6.49
C GLY A 737 -9.23 -27.39 5.22
N LYS A 738 -9.71 -26.73 4.15
CA LYS A 738 -9.06 -26.65 2.83
C LYS A 738 -8.89 -25.19 2.40
N LYS A 739 -7.90 -24.93 1.56
CA LYS A 739 -7.79 -23.62 0.88
C LYS A 739 -8.79 -23.57 -0.26
N VAL A 740 -9.62 -22.53 -0.29
CA VAL A 740 -10.59 -22.26 -1.37
C VAL A 740 -10.15 -21.03 -2.14
N TRP A 741 -10.22 -21.14 -3.46
CA TRP A 741 -9.95 -20.02 -4.36
C TRP A 741 -11.12 -19.06 -4.25
N MET A 742 -10.89 -17.92 -3.62
CA MET A 742 -11.93 -16.96 -3.40
C MET A 742 -11.60 -15.69 -4.18
N THR A 743 -12.58 -15.24 -4.94
CA THR A 743 -12.55 -13.92 -5.58
C THR A 743 -13.11 -12.87 -4.65
N HIS A 744 -13.89 -13.27 -3.63
CA HIS A 744 -14.56 -12.41 -2.68
C HIS A 744 -14.36 -12.91 -1.23
N ASP A 745 -14.34 -12.00 -0.26
CA ASP A 745 -14.29 -12.35 1.17
C ASP A 745 -15.64 -12.86 1.71
N ALA A 746 -15.67 -13.20 2.99
CA ALA A 746 -16.85 -13.77 3.65
C ALA A 746 -18.06 -12.81 3.64
N GLU A 747 -17.79 -11.51 3.50
CA GLU A 747 -18.77 -10.44 3.35
C GLU A 747 -19.15 -10.17 1.88
N GLY A 748 -18.62 -10.95 0.93
CA GLY A 748 -18.91 -10.84 -0.49
C GLY A 748 -18.20 -9.69 -1.20
N GLN A 749 -17.11 -9.14 -0.64
CA GLN A 749 -16.30 -8.09 -1.27
C GLN A 749 -15.13 -8.68 -2.06
N PRO A 750 -14.84 -8.20 -3.28
CA PRO A 750 -13.76 -8.76 -4.09
C PRO A 750 -12.39 -8.54 -3.45
N TYR A 751 -11.52 -9.55 -3.51
CA TYR A 751 -10.12 -9.40 -3.10
C TYR A 751 -9.37 -8.48 -4.05
N VAL A 752 -8.49 -7.64 -3.50
CA VAL A 752 -7.77 -6.60 -4.25
C VAL A 752 -6.26 -6.67 -4.01
N CYS A 753 -5.47 -6.22 -4.99
CA CYS A 753 -4.01 -6.28 -4.99
C CYS A 753 -3.34 -5.66 -3.74
N GLY A 754 -3.85 -4.53 -3.24
CA GLY A 754 -3.35 -3.92 -2.01
C GLY A 754 -1.94 -3.33 -2.07
N THR A 755 -1.23 -3.37 -3.21
CA THR A 755 0.11 -2.76 -3.35
C THR A 755 0.02 -1.24 -3.11
N PRO A 756 0.89 -0.65 -2.28
CA PRO A 756 0.92 0.80 -2.10
C PRO A 756 1.26 1.51 -3.41
N LEU A 757 0.43 2.48 -3.80
CA LEU A 757 0.63 3.30 -5.00
C LEU A 757 1.44 4.57 -4.71
N PHE A 758 2.11 4.60 -3.57
CA PHE A 758 2.89 5.74 -3.08
C PHE A 758 4.15 5.26 -2.36
N GLU A 759 5.16 6.11 -2.35
CA GLU A 759 6.38 5.99 -1.54
C GLU A 759 6.46 7.16 -0.56
N ASN A 760 7.15 6.99 0.57
CA ASN A 760 7.34 8.07 1.52
C ASN A 760 8.64 8.82 1.22
N THR A 761 8.62 10.14 1.23
CA THR A 761 9.85 10.95 1.14
C THR A 761 10.61 10.92 2.46
N SER A 762 11.92 11.14 2.40
CA SER A 762 12.80 11.35 3.56
C SER A 762 12.46 12.60 4.39
N LEU A 763 11.50 13.42 3.94
CA LEU A 763 10.97 14.59 4.65
C LEU A 763 9.75 14.27 5.53
N ARG A 764 9.47 12.98 5.77
CA ARG A 764 8.46 12.56 6.73
C ARG A 764 9.01 12.76 8.15
N ARG A 765 8.16 13.15 9.11
CA ARG A 765 8.44 12.85 10.53
C ARG A 765 8.63 11.34 10.63
N GLU A 766 9.87 10.89 10.83
CA GLU A 766 10.09 9.67 11.59
C GLU A 766 9.42 9.89 12.95
N ALA A 767 8.55 8.96 13.35
CA ALA A 767 8.19 8.88 14.75
C ALA A 767 9.51 8.59 15.47
N ALA A 768 10.02 9.56 16.23
CA ALA A 768 11.03 9.27 17.21
C ALA A 768 10.42 8.22 18.15
N ALA A 769 11.00 7.02 18.11
CA ALA A 769 10.83 5.84 18.96
C ALA A 769 9.60 5.80 19.90
#